data_AF-A0A2A4K9V7-F1
#
_entry.id   AF-A0A2A4K9V7-F1
#
_cell.length_a   1.000
_cell.length_b   1.000
_cell.length_c   1.000
_cell.angle_alpha   90.00
_cell.angle_beta   90.00
_cell.angle_gamma   90.00
#
_symmetry.space_group_name_H-M   'P 1'
#
loop_
_entity.id
_entity.type
_entity.pdbx_description
1 polymer ?
#
loop_
_entity_poly.entity_id
_entity_poly.type
_entity_poly.pdbx_seq_one_letter_code
_entity_poly.pdbx_strand_id
1 'polypeptide(L)'
;MRKSTNPNTSPGTDYHRRCFTSRIPRAVKVPKPPGPQNMRYEQYIEVSDDSDLEPITRKKLRIPEDTVKTKSDRKAKTKKTIPELSAETVVEPLIPIIDCYVDTNYVNNNTDNIFVNSEAKKSATPIKKLNFQLPDKDEKPDDDDRMDWQDYHQLAVIHQFLDDLETNFPSLCTTGTIGTSVEGRNLKILKISNSNVGNAAVWVDAGIHAREWIAPAVNTYIADQISRNFGNLPESITNKDWYFLPVLNPDGYHYSHTTDRMWRKNRARYGGHCVGVDLNRNFSVGWGGKGSSDQPTNAFYRGPTPFSEPETKAMRDIFLNSGIKFKVYITLHSYGQIIIFPYACSSELAPDYVPLLEGATTMSKAIYNHNGNIYKVGISRDVMYGASGTSNDFAHGVAGIPFCYLIELRSKKHKFRLPKEEIEETGKEILSCIKALMEFVDSNTYNNKEEPGEKNDVLEDKDSTLKRSDSNVQTANSNIRRRESYDKKHYSYAKASNSTINLKDSFVRWTKLPGKGDSSSENKSDSEEHDTGGSKTSCNTKINEIPSQITDKTNIVTSELPPQPKDFKDKSDSFLDLNDSFMRTTECYKDASDTFLDNTDSDVKETDSYMSKANDYMKKADSYIAKTQSYMKETDSSYRNRAHYYDSKYKFDEKRKDFYKMRNCLQSKSNTVKVAPTVPKTQVWEVRFLREGQRHFVKTLDTVGAINIWKEERSTMDIMVDGPRAAQVAGILHERDIPFSIAISDIATLIEREQGNTITRAIRRSSSGPRKTMDWMSYHRLDTIYAFMENLAAEYPYLCSVSVIGRSVEGRDIKMLKISNGNTNNAGVWMDGAIHPREWISPAVVTYIADRIVRTFNELPDSVTNKDWYILPVMNPDGYEYTHTHDRMWRKNRARYGECVGVDLNRNFSYGFGEKGEEGSSDDPGNVFFRGPSAFSEPETAAVRRAISEAPCTFKVFLSFHSYGEVIIFPWGYTSDPCPDYVELLEGGTAMAKAIYTTNGHTYKVGSTKDLMYYAAGTSIDWSYAVNNIPYSYMVELRSKTHRFLLPKEEIVSTATEILNGVFRLMDFVDRRCAGTQACACPK
;
A
#
# COMPACT_ATOMS: atom_id res chain seq x y z
N MET A 1 66.56 -10.58 -4.65
CA MET A 1 67.46 -11.44 -3.82
C MET A 1 66.89 -11.45 -2.40
N ARG A 2 66.99 -12.45 -1.52
CA ARG A 2 67.25 -13.91 -1.50
C ARG A 2 67.29 -14.25 0.01
N LYS A 3 66.45 -15.18 0.51
CA LYS A 3 66.39 -15.71 1.92
C LYS A 3 65.83 -14.80 3.03
N SER A 4 65.32 -15.30 4.17
CA SER A 4 64.58 -16.57 4.48
C SER A 4 64.06 -16.59 5.94
N THR A 5 63.22 -17.61 6.26
CA THR A 5 63.07 -18.30 7.58
C THR A 5 62.47 -17.58 8.80
N ASN A 6 61.23 -18.02 9.12
CA ASN A 6 60.59 -18.17 10.45
C ASN A 6 61.30 -19.31 11.27
N PRO A 7 60.92 -19.77 12.50
CA PRO A 7 59.69 -19.51 13.28
C PRO A 7 59.78 -19.41 14.85
N ASN A 8 58.62 -19.15 15.47
CA ASN A 8 58.09 -19.64 16.79
C ASN A 8 58.95 -19.70 18.08
N THR A 9 58.45 -19.09 19.17
CA THR A 9 58.10 -19.79 20.45
C THR A 9 57.31 -18.89 21.42
N SER A 10 56.63 -19.50 22.42
CA SER A 10 55.86 -18.86 23.50
C SER A 10 55.58 -19.90 24.62
N PRO A 11 54.98 -19.56 25.78
CA PRO A 11 55.03 -18.32 26.57
C PRO A 11 55.69 -18.56 27.96
N GLY A 12 55.76 -17.54 28.85
CA GLY A 12 56.31 -17.69 30.22
C GLY A 12 55.86 -16.57 31.18
N THR A 13 55.91 -16.81 32.49
CA THR A 13 55.14 -16.04 33.50
C THR A 13 55.94 -15.51 34.71
N ASP A 14 55.57 -14.29 35.12
CA ASP A 14 55.38 -13.81 36.50
C ASP A 14 56.48 -13.13 37.37
N TYR A 15 55.95 -12.25 38.24
CA TYR A 15 56.38 -11.76 39.56
C TYR A 15 57.47 -10.68 39.88
N HIS A 16 57.00 -9.71 40.69
CA HIS A 16 57.68 -8.83 41.68
C HIS A 16 58.45 -7.57 41.19
N ARG A 17 58.05 -6.34 41.60
CA ARG A 17 58.24 -5.61 42.91
C ARG A 17 59.71 -5.23 43.16
N ARG A 18 60.13 -4.06 43.66
CA ARG A 18 59.53 -2.89 44.39
C ARG A 18 60.60 -1.74 44.35
N CYS A 19 60.38 -0.42 44.47
CA CYS A 19 60.00 0.39 45.66
C CYS A 19 60.15 1.92 45.37
N PHE A 20 59.32 2.78 46.02
CA PHE A 20 59.58 4.12 46.67
C PHE A 20 60.61 5.16 46.13
N THR A 21 60.56 6.49 46.39
CA THR A 21 59.53 7.57 46.53
C THR A 21 60.25 8.89 46.90
N SER A 22 59.82 10.07 46.40
CA SER A 22 59.57 11.28 47.24
C SER A 22 59.07 12.52 46.47
N ARG A 23 58.10 13.22 47.08
CA ARG A 23 57.53 14.53 46.71
C ARG A 23 58.43 15.67 47.25
N ILE A 24 58.26 16.98 46.96
CA ILE A 24 57.13 17.73 46.37
C ILE A 24 57.64 18.54 45.12
N PRO A 25 57.49 19.88 44.86
CA PRO A 25 56.74 21.01 45.45
C PRO A 25 55.63 21.59 44.52
N ARG A 26 55.66 22.89 44.21
CA ARG A 26 54.59 23.76 43.64
C ARG A 26 55.25 25.01 43.01
N ALA A 27 54.67 25.78 42.08
CA ALA A 27 53.50 25.61 41.20
C ALA A 27 53.48 26.78 40.16
N VAL A 28 52.60 26.71 39.15
CA VAL A 28 51.68 27.80 38.69
C VAL A 28 50.55 27.14 37.88
N LYS A 29 49.43 27.85 37.65
CA LYS A 29 48.12 27.28 37.27
C LYS A 29 47.92 27.07 35.76
N VAL A 30 47.12 26.04 35.43
CA VAL A 30 46.28 25.93 34.22
C VAL A 30 44.84 25.63 34.69
N PRO A 31 43.77 26.13 34.03
CA PRO A 31 42.39 25.87 34.47
C PRO A 31 41.99 24.38 34.39
N LYS A 32 40.99 23.99 35.20
CA LYS A 32 40.34 22.67 35.17
C LYS A 32 38.88 22.79 34.72
N PRO A 33 38.29 21.72 34.13
CA PRO A 33 36.90 21.71 33.70
C PRO A 33 35.93 21.47 34.87
N PRO A 34 34.64 21.86 34.73
CA PRO A 34 33.58 21.45 35.65
C PRO A 34 33.23 19.97 35.42
N GLY A 35 33.30 19.18 36.51
CA GLY A 35 32.74 17.83 36.59
C GLY A 35 31.23 17.84 36.87
N PRO A 36 30.60 16.65 36.97
CA PRO A 36 29.17 16.48 36.75
C PRO A 36 28.28 16.93 37.91
N GLN A 37 27.03 17.29 37.58
CA GLN A 37 25.92 17.34 38.53
C GLN A 37 24.66 16.66 37.96
N ASN A 38 24.20 15.63 38.67
CA ASN A 38 22.81 15.25 38.88
C ASN A 38 21.86 15.19 37.66
N MET A 39 21.87 14.05 36.95
CA MET A 39 20.61 13.52 36.41
C MET A 39 19.77 12.99 37.57
N ARG A 40 18.47 13.32 37.62
CA ARG A 40 17.49 12.66 38.48
C ARG A 40 16.53 11.82 37.65
N TYR A 41 16.15 10.67 38.19
CA TYR A 41 14.99 9.91 37.77
C TYR A 41 13.74 10.47 38.45
N GLU A 42 12.68 10.69 37.69
CA GLU A 42 11.29 10.79 38.16
C GLU A 42 10.49 9.92 37.17
N GLN A 43 10.33 8.63 37.44
CA GLN A 43 9.26 8.01 38.24
C GLN A 43 7.85 8.27 37.70
N TYR A 44 7.26 7.22 37.11
CA TYR A 44 5.84 7.15 36.77
C TYR A 44 4.99 7.08 38.04
N ILE A 45 3.82 7.73 38.03
CA ILE A 45 2.71 7.51 38.95
C ILE A 45 1.42 7.48 38.13
N GLU A 46 0.57 6.47 38.37
CA GLU A 46 -0.78 6.38 37.82
C GLU A 46 -1.76 7.17 38.71
N VAL A 47 -2.68 7.93 38.10
CA VAL A 47 -3.94 8.39 38.73
C VAL A 47 -5.05 8.37 37.67
N SER A 48 -6.28 8.11 38.11
CA SER A 48 -7.48 7.87 37.30
C SER A 48 -8.17 9.14 36.78
N ASP A 49 -9.23 8.93 35.99
CA ASP A 49 -10.30 9.90 35.71
C ASP A 49 -10.90 10.48 37.03
N ASP A 50 -11.32 11.75 37.03
CA ASP A 50 -12.75 12.13 36.97
C ASP A 50 -12.99 13.66 36.80
N SER A 51 -14.20 14.02 36.34
CA SER A 51 -14.96 15.29 36.43
C SER A 51 -14.31 16.71 36.39
N ASP A 52 -14.88 17.56 35.52
CA ASP A 52 -15.19 19.01 35.65
C ASP A 52 -14.14 20.07 36.09
N LEU A 53 -13.85 21.04 35.19
CA LEU A 53 -13.98 22.50 35.41
C LEU A 53 -13.57 23.34 34.18
N GLU A 54 -14.33 24.40 33.87
CA GLU A 54 -14.07 25.37 32.79
C GLU A 54 -14.19 26.84 33.32
N PRO A 55 -13.85 27.91 32.57
CA PRO A 55 -12.50 28.36 32.25
C PRO A 55 -12.14 29.75 32.84
N ILE A 56 -10.85 30.06 33.04
CA ILE A 56 -10.36 31.43 33.34
C ILE A 56 -9.18 31.83 32.43
N THR A 57 -9.07 33.13 32.15
CA THR A 57 -8.42 33.70 30.95
C THR A 57 -7.09 34.43 31.19
N ARG A 58 -6.45 34.82 30.07
CA ARG A 58 -5.31 35.79 29.91
C ARG A 58 -3.92 35.18 30.17
N LYS A 59 -2.83 35.68 29.55
CA LYS A 59 -2.59 37.00 28.92
C LYS A 59 -1.51 36.91 27.82
N LYS A 60 -1.68 37.60 26.68
CA LYS A 60 -0.56 37.90 25.75
C LYS A 60 0.21 39.14 26.24
N LEU A 61 1.51 39.21 25.93
CA LEU A 61 2.39 40.35 26.23
C LEU A 61 2.84 41.02 24.92
N ARG A 62 2.65 42.35 24.80
CA ARG A 62 3.25 43.21 23.76
C ARG A 62 3.26 44.66 24.28
N ILE A 63 4.43 45.30 24.28
CA ILE A 63 4.74 46.64 24.83
C ILE A 63 5.98 47.16 24.06
N PRO A 64 6.17 48.47 23.79
CA PRO A 64 5.24 49.61 23.81
C PRO A 64 5.13 50.33 22.44
N GLU A 65 4.13 51.20 22.30
CA GLU A 65 4.23 52.46 21.53
C GLU A 65 3.47 53.57 22.27
N ASP A 66 4.06 54.75 22.33
CA ASP A 66 3.50 56.04 22.76
C ASP A 66 4.46 57.13 22.23
N THR A 67 4.06 58.33 21.79
CA THR A 67 2.78 59.04 21.96
C THR A 67 2.51 60.04 20.80
N VAL A 68 1.30 60.64 20.78
CA VAL A 68 0.98 62.01 20.29
C VAL A 68 0.49 62.26 18.82
N LYS A 69 -0.86 62.34 18.71
CA LYS A 69 -1.70 63.37 18.04
C LYS A 69 -1.75 63.53 16.50
N THR A 70 -2.74 62.86 15.90
CA THR A 70 -3.89 63.47 15.17
C THR A 70 -3.74 64.83 14.44
N LYS A 71 -3.96 64.85 13.11
CA LYS A 71 -5.21 65.36 12.49
C LYS A 71 -5.30 65.06 10.97
N SER A 72 -6.46 65.35 10.38
CA SER A 72 -6.85 65.01 9.01
C SER A 72 -6.61 66.13 7.98
N ASP A 73 -6.86 65.79 6.71
CA ASP A 73 -7.17 66.66 5.56
C ASP A 73 -6.07 67.55 4.95
N ARG A 74 -5.68 67.23 3.70
CA ARG A 74 -5.97 68.09 2.52
C ARG A 74 -5.68 67.43 1.17
N LYS A 75 -6.31 67.98 0.12
CA LYS A 75 -6.14 67.59 -1.30
C LYS A 75 -5.04 68.42 -2.00
N ALA A 76 -4.60 67.90 -3.15
CA ALA A 76 -4.17 68.61 -4.38
C ALA A 76 -2.67 68.88 -4.67
N LYS A 77 -2.20 68.19 -5.72
CA LYS A 77 -1.37 68.66 -6.88
C LYS A 77 -0.38 69.83 -6.68
N THR A 78 0.93 69.56 -6.87
CA THR A 78 1.83 70.08 -7.96
C THR A 78 3.31 69.79 -7.62
N LYS A 79 4.36 70.05 -8.44
CA LYS A 79 4.68 69.72 -9.86
C LYS A 79 6.04 70.38 -10.21
N LYS A 80 7.04 69.62 -10.72
CA LYS A 80 8.41 70.07 -11.10
C LYS A 80 9.31 70.51 -9.90
N THR A 81 10.65 70.60 -9.99
CA THR A 81 11.56 70.74 -11.17
C THR A 81 12.92 70.01 -11.00
N ILE A 82 13.65 69.79 -12.10
CA ILE A 82 15.04 69.30 -12.23
C ILE A 82 16.00 70.49 -12.54
N PRO A 83 17.33 70.41 -12.33
CA PRO A 83 18.33 70.14 -13.41
C PRO A 83 19.35 69.02 -13.03
N GLU A 84 19.89 68.16 -13.93
CA GLU A 84 20.87 68.34 -15.05
C GLU A 84 22.36 68.53 -14.58
N LEU A 85 23.43 68.15 -15.30
CA LEU A 85 23.63 67.79 -16.73
C LEU A 85 24.97 67.03 -17.00
N SER A 86 24.98 66.01 -17.89
CA SER A 86 26.08 65.63 -18.88
C SER A 86 25.80 64.22 -19.46
N ALA A 87 25.46 63.98 -20.74
CA ALA A 87 26.20 64.15 -22.01
C ALA A 87 27.28 63.04 -22.25
N GLU A 88 27.41 62.35 -23.39
CA GLU A 88 26.70 62.34 -24.72
C GLU A 88 26.87 60.89 -25.38
N THR A 89 26.73 60.47 -26.67
CA THR A 89 26.69 61.02 -28.05
C THR A 89 25.85 60.15 -29.04
N VAL A 90 25.11 60.85 -29.92
CA VAL A 90 24.65 60.70 -31.36
C VAL A 90 25.19 59.48 -32.21
N VAL A 91 24.55 58.89 -33.26
CA VAL A 91 23.81 59.42 -34.46
C VAL A 91 22.73 58.47 -35.05
N GLU A 92 21.71 59.04 -35.73
CA GLU A 92 20.64 58.39 -36.56
C GLU A 92 21.04 58.40 -38.09
N PRO A 93 20.24 58.59 -39.19
CA PRO A 93 18.80 58.88 -39.36
C PRO A 93 18.00 58.16 -40.53
N LEU A 94 16.71 58.54 -40.65
CA LEU A 94 15.84 58.65 -41.89
C LEU A 94 14.82 57.56 -42.31
N ILE A 95 13.77 58.05 -43.02
CA ILE A 95 12.50 57.40 -43.45
C ILE A 95 12.27 57.66 -44.96
N PRO A 96 11.33 56.96 -45.64
CA PRO A 96 10.25 57.71 -46.30
C PRO A 96 8.84 57.09 -46.18
N ILE A 97 7.82 57.91 -46.47
CA ILE A 97 6.38 57.58 -46.48
C ILE A 97 5.88 57.48 -47.94
N ILE A 98 4.92 56.59 -48.21
CA ILE A 98 3.99 56.70 -49.35
C ILE A 98 2.57 56.33 -48.88
N ASP A 99 1.62 57.26 -49.04
CA ASP A 99 0.17 57.00 -49.00
C ASP A 99 -0.31 56.47 -50.36
N CYS A 100 -1.39 55.68 -50.38
CA CYS A 100 -2.48 55.90 -51.35
C CYS A 100 -3.76 55.08 -51.07
N TYR A 101 -4.80 55.81 -50.67
CA TYR A 101 -6.21 55.71 -51.11
C TYR A 101 -7.07 54.45 -50.90
N VAL A 102 -8.36 54.76 -50.76
CA VAL A 102 -9.51 53.85 -50.62
C VAL A 102 -10.07 53.53 -52.00
N ASP A 103 -10.59 52.31 -52.20
CA ASP A 103 -11.85 52.15 -52.91
C ASP A 103 -12.75 51.11 -52.23
N THR A 104 -14.04 51.42 -52.14
CA THR A 104 -15.08 50.60 -51.54
C THR A 104 -16.27 50.55 -52.47
N ASN A 105 -16.38 49.51 -53.31
CA ASN A 105 -17.64 49.05 -53.90
C ASN A 105 -17.43 47.74 -54.67
N TYR A 106 -18.09 46.65 -54.24
CA TYR A 106 -19.14 46.05 -55.06
C TYR A 106 -19.95 45.03 -54.25
N VAL A 107 -21.26 45.25 -54.16
CA VAL A 107 -22.22 44.23 -53.71
C VAL A 107 -22.79 43.57 -54.96
N ASN A 108 -22.80 42.24 -55.01
CA ASN A 108 -23.95 41.56 -55.61
C ASN A 108 -24.09 40.11 -55.13
N ASN A 109 -25.35 39.70 -54.93
CA ASN A 109 -25.71 38.30 -54.86
C ASN A 109 -25.76 37.72 -56.27
N ASN A 110 -25.46 36.43 -56.43
CA ASN A 110 -26.45 35.54 -57.06
C ASN A 110 -26.13 34.07 -56.81
N THR A 111 -27.20 33.31 -56.58
CA THR A 111 -27.26 31.87 -56.81
C THR A 111 -27.21 31.59 -58.31
N ASP A 112 -26.55 30.52 -58.77
CA ASP A 112 -27.30 29.44 -59.42
C ASP A 112 -26.53 28.11 -59.56
N ASN A 113 -27.25 27.07 -59.96
CA ASN A 113 -26.77 25.69 -60.03
C ASN A 113 -26.18 25.33 -61.41
N ILE A 114 -25.14 24.49 -61.42
CA ILE A 114 -24.81 23.63 -62.58
C ILE A 114 -24.67 22.18 -62.08
N PHE A 115 -25.25 21.23 -62.82
CA PHE A 115 -25.41 19.84 -62.42
C PHE A 115 -24.39 18.90 -63.09
N VAL A 116 -23.96 17.89 -62.32
CA VAL A 116 -23.64 16.51 -62.77
C VAL A 116 -22.47 16.32 -63.75
N ASN A 117 -21.43 15.63 -63.25
CA ASN A 117 -21.31 14.23 -63.65
C ASN A 117 -20.82 13.31 -62.52
N SER A 118 -21.25 12.05 -62.56
CA SER A 118 -20.76 10.93 -61.75
C SER A 118 -19.53 10.27 -62.42
N GLU A 119 -18.75 9.36 -61.84
CA GLU A 119 -19.03 8.37 -60.79
C GLU A 119 -17.82 8.09 -59.88
N ALA A 120 -18.04 8.03 -58.55
CA ALA A 120 -17.19 7.32 -57.58
C ALA A 120 -17.92 7.19 -56.23
N LYS A 121 -18.53 6.03 -55.95
CA LYS A 121 -19.19 5.76 -54.65
C LYS A 121 -19.01 4.31 -54.19
N LYS A 122 -19.00 4.14 -52.87
CA LYS A 122 -18.63 2.95 -52.08
C LYS A 122 -17.09 2.80 -51.96
N SER A 123 -16.49 2.60 -50.79
CA SER A 123 -17.08 2.31 -49.47
C SER A 123 -16.51 3.20 -48.35
N ALA A 124 -17.35 4.05 -47.77
CA ALA A 124 -17.12 4.69 -46.48
C ALA A 124 -18.47 4.88 -45.80
N THR A 125 -18.72 4.17 -44.70
CA THR A 125 -19.95 4.29 -43.91
C THR A 125 -19.89 5.58 -43.10
N PRO A 126 -20.90 6.48 -43.15
CA PRO A 126 -20.88 7.69 -42.34
C PRO A 126 -20.81 7.35 -40.85
N ILE A 127 -19.87 7.97 -40.14
CA ILE A 127 -19.81 7.93 -38.68
C ILE A 127 -21.13 8.51 -38.15
N LYS A 128 -21.79 7.81 -37.20
CA LYS A 128 -22.93 8.39 -36.49
C LYS A 128 -22.45 9.65 -35.78
N LYS A 129 -23.06 10.81 -36.09
CA LYS A 129 -22.91 11.99 -35.23
C LYS A 129 -23.26 11.58 -33.79
N LEU A 130 -22.48 12.06 -32.82
CA LEU A 130 -22.99 12.13 -31.45
C LEU A 130 -24.24 13.01 -31.50
N ASN A 131 -25.33 12.56 -30.89
CA ASN A 131 -26.53 13.37 -30.73
C ASN A 131 -26.30 14.38 -29.60
N PHE A 132 -25.56 15.45 -29.92
CA PHE A 132 -25.55 16.65 -29.10
C PHE A 132 -26.98 17.21 -29.05
N GLN A 133 -27.67 17.00 -27.93
CA GLN A 133 -28.92 17.70 -27.65
C GLN A 133 -28.56 19.16 -27.31
N LEU A 134 -29.30 20.10 -27.88
CA LEU A 134 -29.25 21.49 -27.45
C LEU A 134 -29.80 21.58 -26.01
N PRO A 135 -29.26 22.48 -25.17
CA PRO A 135 -29.60 22.51 -23.75
C PRO A 135 -31.06 22.93 -23.52
N ASP A 136 -31.75 22.15 -22.68
CA ASP A 136 -32.86 22.70 -21.90
C ASP A 136 -32.33 23.74 -20.90
N LYS A 137 -33.20 24.67 -20.48
CA LYS A 137 -32.80 25.83 -19.69
C LYS A 137 -32.47 25.45 -18.24
N ASP A 138 -31.18 25.24 -17.97
CA ASP A 138 -30.62 25.60 -16.67
C ASP A 138 -30.93 27.09 -16.40
N GLU A 139 -31.23 27.46 -15.16
CA GLU A 139 -31.44 28.87 -14.78
C GLU A 139 -30.13 29.65 -15.00
N LYS A 140 -30.20 30.79 -15.68
CA LYS A 140 -29.01 31.62 -15.89
C LYS A 140 -28.57 32.23 -14.57
N PRO A 141 -27.26 32.19 -14.22
CA PRO A 141 -26.74 32.93 -13.09
C PRO A 141 -26.93 34.45 -13.30
N ASP A 142 -26.99 35.19 -12.19
CA ASP A 142 -26.98 36.65 -12.24
C ASP A 142 -25.64 37.18 -12.77
N ASP A 143 -25.62 38.43 -13.24
CA ASP A 143 -24.46 38.98 -13.98
C ASP A 143 -23.19 39.18 -13.13
N ASP A 144 -23.33 39.06 -11.80
CA ASP A 144 -22.27 39.08 -10.77
C ASP A 144 -21.78 37.65 -10.42
N ASP A 145 -22.59 36.60 -10.65
CA ASP A 145 -22.28 35.18 -10.44
C ASP A 145 -21.46 34.60 -11.61
N ARG A 146 -20.35 35.26 -11.94
CA ARG A 146 -19.43 34.82 -12.99
C ARG A 146 -18.34 33.91 -12.44
N MET A 147 -17.94 32.93 -13.25
CA MET A 147 -16.95 31.94 -12.86
C MET A 147 -15.57 32.56 -12.58
N ASP A 148 -15.06 32.30 -11.39
CA ASP A 148 -13.69 32.62 -10.97
C ASP A 148 -13.07 31.46 -10.16
N TRP A 149 -11.92 31.72 -9.54
CA TRP A 149 -11.25 30.80 -8.61
C TRP A 149 -11.02 31.43 -7.22
N GLN A 150 -11.90 32.35 -6.85
CA GLN A 150 -11.94 33.02 -5.55
C GLN A 150 -13.11 32.50 -4.68
N ASP A 151 -14.06 31.74 -5.23
CA ASP A 151 -15.04 30.95 -4.46
C ASP A 151 -15.35 29.59 -5.11
N TYR A 152 -16.17 28.78 -4.42
CA TYR A 152 -16.70 27.53 -4.94
C TYR A 152 -18.05 27.76 -5.63
N HIS A 153 -18.03 27.71 -6.96
CA HIS A 153 -19.17 28.06 -7.80
C HIS A 153 -20.27 26.98 -7.87
N GLN A 154 -21.51 27.41 -8.05
CA GLN A 154 -22.66 26.51 -8.24
C GLN A 154 -22.68 25.91 -9.65
N LEU A 155 -23.47 24.85 -9.85
CA LEU A 155 -23.55 24.11 -11.12
C LEU A 155 -23.92 25.02 -12.33
N ALA A 156 -24.84 25.97 -12.14
CA ALA A 156 -25.27 26.88 -13.20
C ALA A 156 -24.13 27.78 -13.71
N VAL A 157 -23.32 28.31 -12.79
CA VAL A 157 -22.12 29.12 -13.10
C VAL A 157 -21.09 28.27 -13.85
N ILE A 158 -20.84 27.04 -13.40
CA ILE A 158 -19.95 26.09 -14.07
C ILE A 158 -20.47 25.77 -15.49
N HIS A 159 -21.78 25.57 -15.66
CA HIS A 159 -22.38 25.29 -16.97
C HIS A 159 -22.32 26.50 -17.92
N GLN A 160 -22.58 27.72 -17.44
CA GLN A 160 -22.47 28.95 -18.24
C GLN A 160 -21.01 29.21 -18.64
N PHE A 161 -20.04 28.95 -17.75
CA PHE A 161 -18.61 29.06 -18.05
C PHE A 161 -18.15 28.17 -19.21
N LEU A 162 -18.71 26.95 -19.36
CA LEU A 162 -18.40 26.10 -20.52
C LEU A 162 -18.95 26.70 -21.83
N ASP A 163 -20.16 27.29 -21.80
CA ASP A 163 -20.74 27.99 -22.96
C ASP A 163 -19.96 29.27 -23.28
N ASP A 164 -19.46 29.96 -22.26
CA ASP A 164 -18.62 31.15 -22.42
C ASP A 164 -17.28 30.77 -23.07
N LEU A 165 -16.68 29.63 -22.74
CA LEU A 165 -15.46 29.16 -23.41
C LEU A 165 -15.71 28.77 -24.87
N GLU A 166 -16.83 28.12 -25.20
CA GLU A 166 -17.23 27.88 -26.60
C GLU A 166 -17.51 29.19 -27.34
N THR A 167 -18.22 30.14 -26.71
CA THR A 167 -18.58 31.43 -27.32
C THR A 167 -17.36 32.32 -27.56
N ASN A 168 -16.39 32.34 -26.65
CA ASN A 168 -15.16 33.15 -26.77
C ASN A 168 -14.07 32.47 -27.62
N PHE A 169 -14.04 31.14 -27.70
CA PHE A 169 -13.02 30.38 -28.43
C PHE A 169 -13.60 29.32 -29.40
N PRO A 170 -14.55 29.67 -30.30
CA PRO A 170 -15.33 28.70 -31.08
C PRO A 170 -14.54 27.91 -32.14
N SER A 171 -13.27 28.25 -32.37
CA SER A 171 -12.32 27.49 -33.21
C SER A 171 -11.55 26.40 -32.44
N LEU A 172 -11.65 26.39 -31.11
CA LEU A 172 -10.94 25.47 -30.21
C LEU A 172 -11.89 24.72 -29.27
N CYS A 173 -12.92 25.40 -28.78
CA CYS A 173 -13.84 24.93 -27.75
C CYS A 173 -15.17 24.47 -28.37
N THR A 174 -15.75 23.41 -27.81
CA THR A 174 -17.10 22.93 -28.17
C THR A 174 -17.74 22.26 -26.95
N THR A 175 -18.93 22.67 -26.53
CA THR A 175 -19.63 22.02 -25.42
C THR A 175 -20.44 20.80 -25.89
N GLY A 176 -20.96 20.03 -24.93
CA GLY A 176 -21.95 19.00 -25.21
C GLY A 176 -22.50 18.35 -23.95
N THR A 177 -23.60 17.62 -24.10
CA THR A 177 -24.20 16.83 -23.02
C THR A 177 -24.01 15.34 -23.32
N ILE A 178 -23.37 14.59 -22.41
CA ILE A 178 -23.13 13.14 -22.59
C ILE A 178 -24.26 12.26 -22.05
N GLY A 179 -25.21 12.86 -21.34
CA GLY A 179 -26.38 12.24 -20.73
C GLY A 179 -27.00 13.17 -19.70
N THR A 180 -28.02 12.69 -18.98
CA THR A 180 -28.61 13.39 -17.83
C THR A 180 -28.43 12.58 -16.55
N SER A 181 -28.50 13.26 -15.41
CA SER A 181 -28.51 12.66 -14.07
C SER A 181 -29.89 12.14 -13.67
N VAL A 182 -30.02 11.59 -12.45
CA VAL A 182 -31.28 11.02 -11.94
C VAL A 182 -32.39 12.05 -11.77
N GLU A 183 -32.07 13.26 -11.29
CA GLU A 183 -33.01 14.39 -11.20
C GLU A 183 -33.05 15.21 -12.51
N GLY A 184 -32.40 14.74 -13.59
CA GLY A 184 -32.57 15.26 -14.95
C GLY A 184 -31.58 16.35 -15.41
N ARG A 185 -30.59 16.73 -14.58
CA ARG A 185 -29.59 17.75 -14.92
C ARG A 185 -28.60 17.26 -15.97
N ASN A 186 -28.10 18.17 -16.80
CA ASN A 186 -27.16 17.84 -17.88
C ASN A 186 -25.79 17.38 -17.35
N LEU A 187 -25.25 16.29 -17.89
CA LEU A 187 -23.83 15.92 -17.75
C LEU A 187 -23.04 16.65 -18.83
N LYS A 188 -22.73 17.92 -18.55
CA LYS A 188 -22.13 18.84 -19.52
C LYS A 188 -20.61 18.68 -19.58
N ILE A 189 -20.08 18.59 -20.79
CA ILE A 189 -18.65 18.51 -21.10
C ILE A 189 -18.19 19.69 -21.95
N LEU A 190 -16.88 19.95 -21.91
CA LEU A 190 -16.18 20.82 -22.84
C LEU A 190 -15.10 20.02 -23.57
N LYS A 191 -15.12 20.04 -24.89
CA LYS A 191 -13.98 19.64 -25.72
C LYS A 191 -13.09 20.85 -25.99
N ILE A 192 -11.76 20.68 -25.89
CA ILE A 192 -10.77 21.64 -26.41
C ILE A 192 -9.86 20.92 -27.40
N SER A 193 -9.74 21.41 -28.63
CA SER A 193 -8.97 20.76 -29.71
C SER A 193 -8.63 21.72 -30.85
N ASN A 194 -7.43 21.57 -31.43
CA ASN A 194 -7.05 22.22 -32.69
C ASN A 194 -7.55 21.47 -33.95
N SER A 195 -8.43 20.47 -33.79
CA SER A 195 -8.98 19.59 -34.83
C SER A 195 -7.96 18.75 -35.61
N ASN A 196 -6.72 18.59 -35.11
CA ASN A 196 -5.72 17.71 -35.72
C ASN A 196 -6.07 16.23 -35.50
N VAL A 197 -6.28 15.48 -36.58
CA VAL A 197 -6.62 14.03 -36.56
C VAL A 197 -5.55 13.13 -35.93
N GLY A 198 -4.32 13.63 -35.75
CA GLY A 198 -3.23 12.92 -35.07
C GLY A 198 -3.26 13.05 -33.53
N ASN A 199 -4.11 13.90 -32.96
CA ASN A 199 -4.15 14.18 -31.54
C ASN A 199 -4.48 12.94 -30.70
N ALA A 200 -3.82 12.83 -29.53
CA ALA A 200 -4.26 11.90 -28.50
C ALA A 200 -5.46 12.49 -27.74
N ALA A 201 -6.53 11.70 -27.56
CA ALA A 201 -7.65 12.10 -26.72
C ALA A 201 -7.29 11.93 -25.22
N VAL A 202 -7.58 12.96 -24.44
CA VAL A 202 -7.32 13.04 -22.99
C VAL A 202 -8.62 13.37 -22.28
N TRP A 203 -9.00 12.56 -21.29
CA TRP A 203 -10.19 12.79 -20.48
C TRP A 203 -9.82 13.27 -19.08
N VAL A 204 -10.51 14.32 -18.60
CA VAL A 204 -10.34 14.86 -17.24
C VAL A 204 -11.71 15.10 -16.60
N ASP A 205 -12.11 14.25 -15.65
CA ASP A 205 -13.34 14.46 -14.87
C ASP A 205 -13.10 14.89 -13.42
N ALA A 206 -14.17 15.37 -12.79
CA ALA A 206 -14.22 15.77 -11.40
C ALA A 206 -15.65 15.66 -10.83
N GLY A 207 -15.77 15.88 -9.52
CA GLY A 207 -17.07 16.01 -8.86
C GLY A 207 -17.90 14.73 -8.79
N ILE A 208 -17.32 13.56 -9.04
CA ILE A 208 -17.98 12.24 -8.92
C ILE A 208 -18.53 11.99 -7.50
N HIS A 209 -17.84 12.50 -6.48
CA HIS A 209 -18.39 12.68 -5.13
C HIS A 209 -18.74 14.16 -4.93
N ALA A 210 -19.96 14.46 -4.50
CA ALA A 210 -20.51 15.81 -4.54
C ALA A 210 -19.78 16.86 -3.67
N ARG A 211 -19.58 16.59 -2.38
CA ARG A 211 -18.88 17.46 -1.40
C ARG A 211 -17.44 17.88 -1.76
N GLU A 212 -16.83 17.27 -2.77
CA GLU A 212 -15.40 17.38 -3.08
C GLU A 212 -15.14 18.60 -4.00
N TRP A 213 -15.63 19.77 -3.56
CA TRP A 213 -15.77 21.02 -4.34
C TRP A 213 -14.48 21.55 -4.99
N ILE A 214 -13.31 21.23 -4.44
CA ILE A 214 -12.03 21.59 -5.03
C ILE A 214 -11.76 20.87 -6.36
N ALA A 215 -12.31 19.67 -6.57
CA ALA A 215 -12.10 18.94 -7.81
C ALA A 215 -12.77 19.63 -9.03
N PRO A 216 -14.07 20.02 -9.00
CA PRO A 216 -14.67 20.82 -10.08
C PRO A 216 -13.97 22.17 -10.31
N ALA A 217 -13.55 22.85 -9.23
CA ALA A 217 -12.86 24.14 -9.32
C ALA A 217 -11.47 24.01 -9.99
N VAL A 218 -10.72 22.94 -9.69
CA VAL A 218 -9.43 22.65 -10.35
C VAL A 218 -9.64 22.16 -11.79
N ASN A 219 -10.65 21.33 -12.07
CA ASN A 219 -10.99 20.87 -13.42
C ASN A 219 -11.27 22.06 -14.36
N THR A 220 -12.10 23.00 -13.91
CA THR A 220 -12.43 24.23 -14.64
C THR A 220 -11.26 25.22 -14.74
N TYR A 221 -10.41 25.32 -13.71
CA TYR A 221 -9.15 26.07 -13.80
C TYR A 221 -8.25 25.55 -14.93
N ILE A 222 -8.07 24.23 -15.01
CA ILE A 222 -7.24 23.61 -16.06
C ILE A 222 -7.86 23.86 -17.45
N ALA A 223 -9.18 23.73 -17.58
CA ALA A 223 -9.90 24.01 -18.82
C ALA A 223 -9.72 25.47 -19.27
N ASP A 224 -9.92 26.45 -18.37
CA ASP A 224 -9.71 27.88 -18.66
C ASP A 224 -8.28 28.15 -19.12
N GLN A 225 -7.30 27.65 -18.37
CA GLN A 225 -5.90 27.91 -18.64
C GLN A 225 -5.43 27.26 -19.94
N ILE A 226 -6.02 26.14 -20.37
CA ILE A 226 -5.76 25.55 -21.69
C ILE A 226 -6.44 26.35 -22.80
N SER A 227 -7.71 26.75 -22.64
CA SER A 227 -8.44 27.54 -23.66
C SER A 227 -7.82 28.92 -23.89
N ARG A 228 -7.63 29.72 -22.83
CA ARG A 228 -7.16 31.11 -22.95
C ARG A 228 -5.71 31.24 -23.39
N ASN A 229 -4.86 30.29 -23.00
CA ASN A 229 -3.42 30.34 -23.27
C ASN A 229 -2.99 29.38 -24.39
N PHE A 230 -3.92 28.80 -25.16
CA PHE A 230 -3.63 27.68 -26.09
C PHE A 230 -2.41 27.92 -26.98
N GLY A 231 -2.29 29.09 -27.62
CA GLY A 231 -1.16 29.44 -28.49
C GLY A 231 0.20 29.62 -27.79
N ASN A 232 0.23 29.69 -26.46
CA ASN A 232 1.43 29.83 -25.63
C ASN A 232 1.79 28.55 -24.87
N LEU A 233 1.02 27.46 -25.05
CA LEU A 233 1.23 26.19 -24.36
C LEU A 233 2.07 25.23 -25.22
N PRO A 234 2.87 24.34 -24.59
CA PRO A 234 3.74 23.42 -25.33
C PRO A 234 2.93 22.41 -26.15
N GLU A 235 3.55 21.86 -27.19
CA GLU A 235 2.96 20.82 -28.06
C GLU A 235 2.44 19.60 -27.30
N SER A 236 3.02 19.29 -26.14
CA SER A 236 2.53 18.24 -25.24
C SER A 236 1.08 18.50 -24.79
N ILE A 237 0.66 19.76 -24.66
CA ILE A 237 -0.72 20.16 -24.36
C ILE A 237 -1.54 20.41 -25.64
N THR A 238 -0.98 21.08 -26.65
CA THR A 238 -1.76 21.56 -27.81
C THR A 238 -2.00 20.50 -28.88
N ASN A 239 -1.14 19.49 -29.00
CA ASN A 239 -1.37 18.31 -29.86
C ASN A 239 -2.15 17.22 -29.09
N LYS A 240 -3.28 17.60 -28.49
CA LYS A 240 -4.21 16.76 -27.72
C LYS A 240 -5.65 17.20 -27.96
N ASP A 241 -6.56 16.23 -27.91
CA ASP A 241 -8.00 16.46 -27.86
C ASP A 241 -8.44 16.30 -26.41
N TRP A 242 -8.65 17.42 -25.71
CA TRP A 242 -9.07 17.43 -24.31
C TRP A 242 -10.58 17.30 -24.20
N TYR A 243 -11.04 16.53 -23.22
CA TYR A 243 -12.45 16.38 -22.85
C TYR A 243 -12.57 16.57 -21.33
N PHE A 244 -13.18 17.68 -20.92
CA PHE A 244 -13.41 18.03 -19.53
C PHE A 244 -14.85 17.73 -19.10
N LEU A 245 -15.02 17.03 -17.98
CA LEU A 245 -16.31 16.87 -17.29
C LEU A 245 -16.17 17.42 -15.85
N PRO A 246 -16.48 18.71 -15.61
CA PRO A 246 -16.29 19.34 -14.30
C PRO A 246 -17.09 18.70 -13.16
N VAL A 247 -18.29 18.19 -13.45
CA VAL A 247 -19.19 17.63 -12.44
C VAL A 247 -19.89 16.38 -12.97
N LEU A 248 -19.34 15.20 -12.66
CA LEU A 248 -19.97 13.90 -12.98
C LEU A 248 -21.20 13.58 -12.10
N ASN A 249 -21.42 14.31 -10.99
CA ASN A 249 -22.56 14.14 -10.09
C ASN A 249 -23.33 15.46 -9.91
N PRO A 250 -24.02 15.99 -10.94
CA PRO A 250 -24.61 17.33 -10.89
C PRO A 250 -25.71 17.45 -9.83
N ASP A 251 -26.51 16.40 -9.61
CA ASP A 251 -27.57 16.41 -8.60
C ASP A 251 -27.03 16.44 -7.18
N GLY A 252 -26.05 15.58 -6.88
CA GLY A 252 -25.39 15.58 -5.59
C GLY A 252 -24.65 16.88 -5.36
N TYR A 253 -23.96 17.41 -6.38
CA TYR A 253 -23.19 18.65 -6.31
C TYR A 253 -24.10 19.84 -6.00
N HIS A 254 -25.18 20.02 -6.75
CA HIS A 254 -26.19 21.05 -6.48
C HIS A 254 -26.79 20.89 -5.06
N TYR A 255 -27.22 19.67 -4.67
CA TYR A 255 -27.72 19.41 -3.32
C TYR A 255 -26.67 19.70 -2.22
N SER A 256 -25.38 19.59 -2.53
CA SER A 256 -24.32 19.94 -1.59
C SER A 256 -24.11 21.44 -1.42
N HIS A 257 -24.44 22.24 -2.43
CA HIS A 257 -24.49 23.71 -2.35
C HIS A 257 -25.75 24.20 -1.63
N THR A 258 -26.91 23.59 -1.89
CA THR A 258 -28.21 24.11 -1.44
C THR A 258 -28.78 23.44 -0.18
N THR A 259 -28.25 22.31 0.30
CA THR A 259 -28.83 21.59 1.45
C THR A 259 -27.82 20.90 2.39
N ASP A 260 -26.90 20.08 1.87
CA ASP A 260 -25.90 19.37 2.71
C ASP A 260 -24.49 19.45 2.13
N ARG A 261 -23.68 20.37 2.65
CA ARG A 261 -22.28 20.57 2.27
C ARG A 261 -21.40 19.30 2.31
N MET A 262 -21.79 18.27 3.05
CA MET A 262 -21.04 17.02 3.19
C MET A 262 -21.59 15.87 2.33
N TRP A 263 -22.65 16.10 1.55
CA TRP A 263 -23.29 15.09 0.70
C TRP A 263 -22.31 14.43 -0.27
N ARG A 264 -22.29 13.10 -0.33
CA ARG A 264 -21.32 12.33 -1.14
C ARG A 264 -21.89 11.80 -2.46
N LYS A 265 -23.08 11.21 -2.38
CA LYS A 265 -23.65 10.28 -3.37
C LYS A 265 -24.40 11.04 -4.50
N ASN A 266 -24.92 10.35 -5.52
CA ASN A 266 -25.95 10.95 -6.39
C ASN A 266 -27.29 11.10 -5.63
N ARG A 267 -28.40 11.29 -6.34
CA ARG A 267 -29.74 11.50 -5.75
C ARG A 267 -30.76 10.38 -6.02
N ALA A 268 -30.32 9.21 -6.49
CA ALA A 268 -31.19 8.05 -6.69
C ALA A 268 -31.93 7.61 -5.42
N ARG A 269 -33.18 7.13 -5.55
CA ARG A 269 -34.00 6.68 -4.41
C ARG A 269 -34.11 5.16 -4.39
N TYR A 270 -33.63 4.54 -3.31
CA TYR A 270 -33.54 3.08 -3.17
C TYR A 270 -34.14 2.60 -1.85
N GLY A 271 -35.48 2.69 -1.75
CA GLY A 271 -36.27 2.20 -0.61
C GLY A 271 -36.42 3.21 0.53
N GLY A 272 -37.66 3.66 0.77
CA GLY A 272 -37.99 4.58 1.86
C GLY A 272 -37.17 5.88 1.81
N HIS A 273 -36.53 6.21 2.94
CA HIS A 273 -35.71 7.41 3.10
C HIS A 273 -34.29 7.29 2.52
N CYS A 274 -33.90 6.16 1.92
CA CYS A 274 -32.54 5.93 1.45
C CYS A 274 -32.29 6.63 0.10
N VAL A 275 -31.41 7.64 0.11
CA VAL A 275 -31.04 8.43 -1.08
C VAL A 275 -29.56 8.29 -1.40
N GLY A 276 -29.26 8.16 -2.70
CA GLY A 276 -27.97 8.23 -3.35
C GLY A 276 -27.22 6.90 -3.48
N VAL A 277 -26.51 6.76 -4.60
CA VAL A 277 -25.45 5.78 -4.89
C VAL A 277 -24.09 6.47 -4.93
N ASP A 278 -23.07 5.80 -4.41
CA ASP A 278 -21.67 6.20 -4.57
C ASP A 278 -21.21 5.83 -5.99
N LEU A 279 -21.18 6.82 -6.89
CA LEU A 279 -20.84 6.61 -8.30
C LEU A 279 -19.48 5.93 -8.48
N ASN A 280 -18.50 6.24 -7.62
CA ASN A 280 -17.17 5.63 -7.63
C ASN A 280 -17.13 4.23 -6.97
N ARG A 281 -18.29 3.59 -6.81
CA ARG A 281 -18.47 2.16 -6.50
C ARG A 281 -19.37 1.46 -7.53
N ASN A 282 -19.88 2.17 -8.53
CA ASN A 282 -20.90 1.70 -9.46
C ASN A 282 -20.35 1.21 -10.82
N PHE A 283 -19.04 1.32 -11.06
CA PHE A 283 -18.40 0.77 -12.27
C PHE A 283 -18.19 -0.74 -12.15
N SER A 284 -17.94 -1.43 -13.28
CA SER A 284 -17.92 -2.91 -13.32
C SER A 284 -16.70 -3.59 -12.71
N VAL A 285 -15.53 -2.96 -12.70
CA VAL A 285 -14.28 -3.64 -12.30
C VAL A 285 -14.25 -3.89 -10.79
N GLY A 286 -14.23 -5.17 -10.41
CA GLY A 286 -14.31 -5.61 -9.03
C GLY A 286 -15.61 -5.22 -8.31
N TRP A 287 -16.69 -4.88 -9.04
CA TRP A 287 -17.94 -4.39 -8.44
C TRP A 287 -18.46 -5.31 -7.32
N GLY A 288 -18.89 -4.71 -6.22
CA GLY A 288 -19.34 -5.46 -5.04
C GLY A 288 -18.25 -6.00 -4.12
N GLY A 289 -16.98 -5.89 -4.51
CA GLY A 289 -15.83 -6.21 -3.66
C GLY A 289 -15.53 -5.18 -2.55
N LYS A 290 -14.30 -5.25 -2.02
CA LYS A 290 -13.87 -4.52 -0.82
C LYS A 290 -13.95 -2.99 -0.99
N GLY A 291 -14.39 -2.31 0.05
CA GLY A 291 -14.58 -0.85 0.04
C GLY A 291 -15.90 -0.38 -0.60
N SER A 292 -16.78 -1.30 -1.01
CA SER A 292 -18.16 -1.05 -1.44
C SER A 292 -19.18 -1.61 -0.44
N SER A 293 -20.45 -1.18 -0.52
CA SER A 293 -21.55 -1.70 0.29
C SER A 293 -22.82 -1.94 -0.55
N ASP A 294 -23.64 -2.90 -0.16
CA ASP A 294 -24.99 -3.17 -0.69
C ASP A 294 -26.13 -2.55 0.13
N GLN A 295 -25.82 -1.90 1.26
CA GLN A 295 -26.83 -1.27 2.10
C GLN A 295 -27.12 0.16 1.60
N PRO A 296 -28.36 0.51 1.18
CA PRO A 296 -28.67 1.83 0.63
C PRO A 296 -28.38 3.02 1.54
N THR A 297 -28.40 2.80 2.86
CA THR A 297 -28.02 3.79 3.88
C THR A 297 -26.52 4.10 3.94
N ASN A 298 -25.67 3.23 3.37
CA ASN A 298 -24.23 3.37 3.47
C ASN A 298 -23.69 4.49 2.56
N ALA A 299 -22.62 5.16 3.00
CA ALA A 299 -21.92 6.19 2.22
C ALA A 299 -21.19 5.63 0.98
N PHE A 300 -20.88 4.32 0.98
CA PHE A 300 -20.27 3.57 -0.11
C PHE A 300 -21.26 2.63 -0.82
N TYR A 301 -22.57 2.93 -0.76
CA TYR A 301 -23.59 2.12 -1.43
C TYR A 301 -23.36 2.07 -2.95
N ARG A 302 -23.19 0.87 -3.50
CA ARG A 302 -22.72 0.64 -4.89
C ARG A 302 -23.81 0.63 -5.97
N GLY A 303 -25.06 0.90 -5.59
CA GLY A 303 -26.23 0.66 -6.43
C GLY A 303 -26.61 -0.83 -6.52
N PRO A 304 -27.72 -1.17 -7.20
CA PRO A 304 -28.17 -2.56 -7.36
C PRO A 304 -27.35 -3.39 -8.36
N THR A 305 -26.71 -2.76 -9.35
CA THR A 305 -25.87 -3.42 -10.38
C THR A 305 -24.71 -2.52 -10.80
N PRO A 306 -23.66 -3.04 -11.47
CA PRO A 306 -22.77 -2.19 -12.25
C PRO A 306 -23.56 -1.32 -13.24
N PHE A 307 -23.18 -0.06 -13.40
CA PHE A 307 -23.84 0.92 -14.26
C PHE A 307 -25.36 1.00 -14.05
N SER A 308 -25.83 0.94 -12.80
CA SER A 308 -27.24 1.18 -12.46
C SER A 308 -27.61 2.66 -12.59
N GLU A 309 -26.66 3.57 -12.33
CA GLU A 309 -26.88 5.02 -12.33
C GLU A 309 -26.73 5.61 -13.74
N PRO A 310 -27.49 6.64 -14.13
CA PRO A 310 -27.36 7.25 -15.44
C PRO A 310 -26.01 7.96 -15.64
N GLU A 311 -25.40 8.51 -14.59
CA GLU A 311 -24.11 9.20 -14.66
C GLU A 311 -22.96 8.26 -15.05
N THR A 312 -22.91 7.05 -14.47
CA THR A 312 -21.89 6.05 -14.83
C THR A 312 -22.17 5.38 -16.18
N LYS A 313 -23.44 5.28 -16.62
CA LYS A 313 -23.79 4.84 -17.99
C LYS A 313 -23.26 5.82 -19.03
N ALA A 314 -23.41 7.13 -18.82
CA ALA A 314 -22.90 8.15 -19.73
C ALA A 314 -21.37 8.04 -19.90
N MET A 315 -20.63 7.94 -18.79
CA MET A 315 -19.18 7.69 -18.80
C MET A 315 -18.79 6.42 -19.56
N ARG A 316 -19.47 5.30 -19.27
CA ARG A 316 -19.28 4.02 -19.98
C ARG A 316 -19.50 4.17 -21.48
N ASP A 317 -20.56 4.86 -21.89
CA ASP A 317 -20.95 4.95 -23.29
C ASP A 317 -20.04 5.92 -24.07
N ILE A 318 -19.48 6.93 -23.43
CA ILE A 318 -18.39 7.72 -24.03
C ILE A 318 -17.12 6.87 -24.20
N PHE A 319 -16.70 6.10 -23.20
CA PHE A 319 -15.45 5.32 -23.30
C PHE A 319 -15.55 4.09 -24.21
N LEU A 320 -16.73 3.45 -24.31
CA LEU A 320 -16.89 2.21 -25.09
C LEU A 320 -17.59 2.41 -26.45
N ASN A 321 -18.48 3.41 -26.59
CA ASN A 321 -19.38 3.52 -27.75
C ASN A 321 -19.17 4.79 -28.61
N SER A 322 -18.38 5.77 -28.17
CA SER A 322 -18.09 6.98 -28.97
C SER A 322 -17.16 6.75 -30.18
N GLY A 323 -16.33 5.71 -30.12
CA GLY A 323 -15.23 5.47 -31.07
C GLY A 323 -13.96 6.28 -30.79
N ILE A 324 -13.94 7.14 -29.76
CA ILE A 324 -12.77 7.91 -29.35
C ILE A 324 -11.76 6.99 -28.64
N LYS A 325 -10.51 6.99 -29.10
CA LYS A 325 -9.40 6.26 -28.46
C LYS A 325 -8.66 7.18 -27.47
N PHE A 326 -9.13 7.21 -26.23
CA PHE A 326 -8.46 7.92 -25.15
C PHE A 326 -7.09 7.29 -24.83
N LYS A 327 -6.03 8.10 -24.73
CA LYS A 327 -4.71 7.65 -24.24
C LYS A 327 -4.55 7.88 -22.73
N VAL A 328 -5.22 8.89 -22.19
CA VAL A 328 -5.08 9.30 -20.79
C VAL A 328 -6.46 9.53 -20.17
N TYR A 329 -6.63 9.05 -18.94
CA TYR A 329 -7.76 9.30 -18.06
C TYR A 329 -7.26 9.92 -16.76
N ILE A 330 -7.82 11.06 -16.38
CA ILE A 330 -7.57 11.71 -15.09
C ILE A 330 -8.92 11.93 -14.40
N THR A 331 -9.01 11.54 -13.12
CA THR A 331 -10.18 11.83 -12.28
C THR A 331 -9.75 12.55 -11.01
N LEU A 332 -10.32 13.73 -10.78
CA LEU A 332 -9.98 14.59 -9.65
C LEU A 332 -10.90 14.34 -8.47
N HIS A 333 -10.28 14.12 -7.31
CA HIS A 333 -10.92 13.80 -6.04
C HIS A 333 -10.39 14.71 -4.93
N SER A 334 -11.02 14.69 -3.76
CA SER A 334 -10.34 15.20 -2.55
C SER A 334 -10.73 14.39 -1.32
N TYR A 335 -9.88 14.24 -0.31
CA TYR A 335 -8.57 14.85 -0.12
C TYR A 335 -7.54 13.81 0.31
N GLY A 336 -6.27 14.05 0.00
CA GLY A 336 -5.19 13.17 0.49
C GLY A 336 -3.77 13.57 0.13
N GLN A 337 -3.58 14.35 -0.94
CA GLN A 337 -2.28 14.51 -1.60
C GLN A 337 -1.68 13.15 -2.00
N ILE A 338 -2.41 12.42 -2.86
CA ILE A 338 -2.05 11.09 -3.36
C ILE A 338 -2.37 11.02 -4.86
N ILE A 339 -1.46 10.46 -5.66
CA ILE A 339 -1.70 10.06 -7.05
C ILE A 339 -1.84 8.53 -7.06
N ILE A 340 -3.02 8.07 -7.45
CA ILE A 340 -3.43 6.66 -7.41
C ILE A 340 -3.61 6.14 -8.83
N PHE A 341 -3.04 4.97 -9.11
CA PHE A 341 -3.22 4.27 -10.39
C PHE A 341 -3.75 2.83 -10.18
N PRO A 342 -4.26 2.16 -11.23
CA PRO A 342 -4.92 0.85 -11.11
C PRO A 342 -3.99 -0.30 -10.65
N TYR A 343 -4.50 -1.35 -10.03
CA TYR A 343 -5.91 -1.58 -9.66
C TYR A 343 -6.15 -1.29 -8.17
N ALA A 344 -7.22 -0.56 -7.87
CA ALA A 344 -7.70 -0.34 -6.51
C ALA A 344 -8.37 -1.57 -5.91
N CYS A 345 -8.97 -2.44 -6.74
CA CYS A 345 -9.74 -3.60 -6.28
C CYS A 345 -8.94 -4.91 -6.13
N SER A 346 -7.71 -4.99 -6.69
CA SER A 346 -6.95 -6.24 -6.82
C SER A 346 -5.74 -6.34 -5.88
N SER A 347 -5.21 -7.56 -5.74
CA SER A 347 -3.85 -7.82 -5.25
C SER A 347 -2.83 -7.92 -6.39
N GLU A 348 -3.31 -8.10 -7.62
CA GLU A 348 -2.49 -8.18 -8.83
C GLU A 348 -2.21 -6.76 -9.35
N LEU A 349 -0.99 -6.55 -9.86
CA LEU A 349 -0.59 -5.28 -10.45
C LEU A 349 -1.03 -5.22 -11.92
N ALA A 350 -1.24 -4.00 -12.43
CA ALA A 350 -1.43 -3.79 -13.86
C ALA A 350 -0.21 -4.31 -14.66
N PRO A 351 -0.38 -4.88 -15.88
CA PRO A 351 0.74 -5.36 -16.70
C PRO A 351 1.78 -4.27 -17.03
N ASP A 352 1.31 -3.04 -17.10
CA ASP A 352 1.99 -1.76 -17.34
C ASP A 352 2.17 -0.92 -16.06
N TYR A 353 2.22 -1.58 -14.89
CA TYR A 353 2.52 -0.95 -13.59
C TYR A 353 3.75 -0.04 -13.61
N VAL A 354 4.81 -0.40 -14.35
CA VAL A 354 6.05 0.39 -14.40
C VAL A 354 5.86 1.71 -15.16
N PRO A 355 5.31 1.74 -16.40
CA PRO A 355 4.86 2.98 -17.04
C PRO A 355 3.92 3.85 -16.19
N LEU A 356 2.97 3.25 -15.46
CA LEU A 356 2.07 3.97 -14.56
C LEU A 356 2.80 4.58 -13.35
N LEU A 357 3.73 3.83 -12.73
CA LEU A 357 4.57 4.30 -11.64
C LEU A 357 5.50 5.44 -12.09
N GLU A 358 6.10 5.35 -13.28
CA GLU A 358 6.94 6.41 -13.84
C GLU A 358 6.12 7.70 -14.10
N GLY A 359 4.94 7.59 -14.71
CA GLY A 359 4.07 8.74 -14.95
C GLY A 359 3.61 9.41 -13.65
N ALA A 360 3.16 8.62 -12.67
CA ALA A 360 2.78 9.11 -11.35
C ALA A 360 3.97 9.72 -10.56
N THR A 361 5.18 9.21 -10.76
CA THR A 361 6.41 9.78 -10.18
C THR A 361 6.75 11.13 -10.82
N THR A 362 6.68 11.25 -12.15
CA THR A 362 6.81 12.53 -12.86
C THR A 362 5.76 13.55 -12.41
N MET A 363 4.52 13.12 -12.21
CA MET A 363 3.44 13.94 -11.67
C MET A 363 3.74 14.45 -10.25
N SER A 364 4.11 13.56 -9.32
CA SER A 364 4.45 13.93 -7.93
C SER A 364 5.64 14.91 -7.88
N LYS A 365 6.66 14.67 -8.70
CA LYS A 365 7.81 15.56 -8.86
C LYS A 365 7.43 16.95 -9.39
N ALA A 366 6.54 17.03 -10.37
CA ALA A 366 6.08 18.31 -10.91
C ALA A 366 5.33 19.16 -9.88
N ILE A 367 4.55 18.51 -8.99
CA ILE A 367 3.91 19.17 -7.85
C ILE A 367 4.96 19.66 -6.84
N TYR A 368 5.90 18.79 -6.44
CA TYR A 368 6.96 19.14 -5.49
C TYR A 368 7.84 20.30 -6.00
N ASN A 369 8.20 20.29 -7.29
CA ASN A 369 8.95 21.38 -7.92
C ASN A 369 8.17 22.70 -7.99
N HIS A 370 6.84 22.67 -7.90
CA HIS A 370 6.00 23.87 -7.97
C HIS A 370 5.95 24.62 -6.63
N ASN A 371 5.74 23.89 -5.52
CA ASN A 371 5.49 24.49 -4.20
C ASN A 371 5.93 23.64 -3.00
N GLY A 372 6.70 22.56 -3.22
CA GLY A 372 7.21 21.67 -2.16
C GLY A 372 6.20 20.65 -1.63
N ASN A 373 4.96 20.58 -2.15
CA ASN A 373 4.00 19.58 -1.69
C ASN A 373 4.40 18.15 -2.06
N ILE A 374 4.39 17.26 -1.09
CA ILE A 374 4.63 15.83 -1.31
C ILE A 374 3.30 15.10 -1.56
N TYR A 375 3.11 14.64 -2.79
CA TYR A 375 2.03 13.73 -3.17
C TYR A 375 2.54 12.29 -3.16
N LYS A 376 1.87 11.41 -2.39
CA LYS A 376 2.21 9.98 -2.38
C LYS A 376 1.83 9.31 -3.70
N VAL A 377 2.55 8.26 -4.09
CA VAL A 377 2.34 7.51 -5.34
C VAL A 377 2.15 6.03 -5.05
N GLY A 378 1.15 5.39 -5.67
CA GLY A 378 0.96 3.94 -5.61
C GLY A 378 -0.45 3.47 -5.99
N ILE A 379 -0.72 2.17 -5.85
CA ILE A 379 -2.07 1.61 -6.00
C ILE A 379 -2.91 1.87 -4.74
N SER A 380 -4.23 2.05 -4.89
CA SER A 380 -5.12 2.49 -3.81
C SER A 380 -5.02 1.63 -2.53
N ARG A 381 -4.89 0.30 -2.69
CA ARG A 381 -4.71 -0.67 -1.59
C ARG A 381 -3.55 -0.30 -0.66
N ASP A 382 -2.43 0.12 -1.22
CA ASP A 382 -1.19 0.32 -0.48
C ASP A 382 -1.21 1.71 0.17
N VAL A 383 -1.34 2.78 -0.62
CA VAL A 383 -1.25 4.18 -0.12
C VAL A 383 -2.52 4.74 0.52
N MET A 384 -3.71 4.17 0.28
CA MET A 384 -4.98 4.74 0.76
C MET A 384 -5.93 3.71 1.40
N TYR A 385 -6.76 3.02 0.62
CA TYR A 385 -7.53 1.83 0.99
C TYR A 385 -7.96 1.06 -0.27
N GLY A 386 -8.23 -0.24 -0.16
CA GLY A 386 -8.75 -1.05 -1.28
C GLY A 386 -10.20 -0.69 -1.61
N ALA A 387 -10.49 -0.43 -2.88
CA ALA A 387 -11.79 0.07 -3.35
C ALA A 387 -12.25 -0.68 -4.62
N SER A 388 -13.54 -0.95 -4.71
CA SER A 388 -14.16 -1.77 -5.76
C SER A 388 -15.21 -0.99 -6.55
N GLY A 389 -15.28 -1.22 -7.87
CA GLY A 389 -16.21 -0.54 -8.76
C GLY A 389 -15.86 0.93 -9.02
N THR A 390 -14.56 1.25 -9.06
CA THR A 390 -14.05 2.61 -9.28
C THR A 390 -14.03 2.99 -10.75
N SER A 391 -14.10 4.30 -11.05
CA SER A 391 -13.96 4.81 -12.43
C SER A 391 -12.59 4.51 -13.02
N ASN A 392 -11.53 4.70 -12.24
CA ASN A 392 -10.12 4.51 -12.64
C ASN A 392 -9.81 3.05 -13.04
N ASP A 393 -10.28 2.07 -12.27
CA ASP A 393 -10.08 0.65 -12.57
C ASP A 393 -10.86 0.23 -13.84
N PHE A 394 -12.03 0.84 -14.10
CA PHE A 394 -12.82 0.62 -15.32
C PHE A 394 -12.21 1.26 -16.57
N ALA A 395 -11.76 2.51 -16.46
CA ALA A 395 -11.12 3.26 -17.54
C ALA A 395 -9.91 2.48 -18.09
N HIS A 396 -9.10 1.92 -17.21
CA HIS A 396 -7.97 1.08 -17.57
C HIS A 396 -8.42 -0.34 -17.99
N GLY A 397 -9.07 -1.10 -17.10
CA GLY A 397 -9.27 -2.54 -17.27
C GLY A 397 -10.41 -2.98 -18.19
N VAL A 398 -11.30 -2.07 -18.63
CA VAL A 398 -12.41 -2.40 -19.55
C VAL A 398 -12.46 -1.46 -20.75
N ALA A 399 -12.20 -0.17 -20.57
CA ALA A 399 -12.07 0.76 -21.70
C ALA A 399 -10.69 0.76 -22.35
N GLY A 400 -9.67 0.13 -21.72
CA GLY A 400 -8.34 -0.04 -22.31
C GLY A 400 -7.51 1.24 -22.39
N ILE A 401 -7.82 2.25 -21.57
CA ILE A 401 -7.08 3.51 -21.53
C ILE A 401 -5.74 3.26 -20.81
N PRO A 402 -4.57 3.46 -21.46
CA PRO A 402 -3.28 3.10 -20.86
C PRO A 402 -2.97 3.90 -19.60
N PHE A 403 -2.99 5.24 -19.67
CA PHE A 403 -2.55 6.09 -18.57
C PHE A 403 -3.72 6.59 -17.73
N CYS A 404 -4.06 5.84 -16.68
CA CYS A 404 -5.20 6.14 -15.80
C CYS A 404 -4.75 6.58 -14.41
N TYR A 405 -5.14 7.80 -14.00
CA TYR A 405 -4.79 8.36 -12.69
C TYR A 405 -5.98 8.98 -11.96
N LEU A 406 -6.11 8.63 -10.69
CA LEU A 406 -6.96 9.31 -9.71
C LEU A 406 -6.07 10.22 -8.86
N ILE A 407 -6.41 11.51 -8.76
CA ILE A 407 -5.64 12.47 -7.96
C ILE A 407 -6.48 12.92 -6.75
N GLU A 408 -6.07 12.51 -5.56
CA GLU A 408 -6.60 13.01 -4.29
C GLU A 408 -5.94 14.35 -3.95
N LEU A 409 -6.66 15.44 -4.17
CA LEU A 409 -6.18 16.82 -4.05
C LEU A 409 -5.90 17.27 -2.60
N ARG A 410 -5.54 18.55 -2.46
CA ARG A 410 -5.43 19.28 -1.19
C ARG A 410 -6.72 19.25 -0.35
N SER A 411 -6.67 19.32 0.98
CA SER A 411 -5.50 19.27 1.87
C SER A 411 -5.74 18.36 3.08
N LYS A 412 -4.66 17.73 3.57
CA LYS A 412 -4.68 16.87 4.78
C LYS A 412 -5.22 17.60 6.02
N LYS A 413 -5.01 18.93 6.09
CA LYS A 413 -5.41 19.82 7.18
C LYS A 413 -6.91 20.17 7.15
N HIS A 414 -7.39 20.67 6.01
CA HIS A 414 -8.75 21.23 5.89
C HIS A 414 -9.79 20.24 5.34
N LYS A 415 -9.35 19.05 4.93
CA LYS A 415 -10.21 17.95 4.49
C LYS A 415 -11.08 18.39 3.29
N PHE A 416 -12.36 18.02 3.27
CA PHE A 416 -13.33 18.44 2.24
C PHE A 416 -13.70 19.94 2.27
N ARG A 417 -13.21 20.71 3.25
CA ARG A 417 -13.51 22.14 3.46
C ARG A 417 -12.24 22.98 3.31
N LEU A 418 -11.51 22.76 2.22
CA LEU A 418 -10.37 23.57 1.83
C LEU A 418 -10.79 25.07 1.75
N PRO A 419 -9.96 26.03 2.21
CA PRO A 419 -10.25 27.45 2.06
C PRO A 419 -10.25 27.84 0.58
N LYS A 420 -11.11 28.79 0.19
CA LYS A 420 -11.25 29.22 -1.20
C LYS A 420 -9.98 29.91 -1.73
N GLU A 421 -9.21 30.49 -0.83
CA GLU A 421 -7.89 31.08 -1.07
C GLU A 421 -6.83 30.05 -1.53
N GLU A 422 -7.06 28.75 -1.34
CA GLU A 422 -6.20 27.68 -1.88
C GLU A 422 -6.63 27.17 -3.27
N ILE A 423 -7.76 27.63 -3.85
CA ILE A 423 -8.28 27.09 -5.13
C ILE A 423 -7.29 27.36 -6.27
N GLU A 424 -6.95 28.62 -6.52
CA GLU A 424 -6.10 29.03 -7.65
C GLU A 424 -4.69 28.39 -7.56
N GLU A 425 -4.15 28.28 -6.35
CA GLU A 425 -2.86 27.64 -6.05
C GLU A 425 -2.92 26.11 -6.28
N THR A 426 -4.01 25.44 -5.88
CA THR A 426 -4.24 24.03 -6.23
C THR A 426 -4.40 23.86 -7.76
N GLY A 427 -5.01 24.83 -8.43
CA GLY A 427 -5.11 24.87 -9.90
C GLY A 427 -3.74 24.92 -10.58
N LYS A 428 -2.84 25.79 -10.14
CA LYS A 428 -1.46 25.91 -10.67
C LYS A 428 -0.61 24.66 -10.41
N GLU A 429 -0.75 24.08 -9.22
CA GLU A 429 -0.12 22.82 -8.82
C GLU A 429 -0.48 21.67 -9.76
N ILE A 430 -1.78 21.47 -10.03
CA ILE A 430 -2.26 20.37 -10.85
C ILE A 430 -2.11 20.65 -12.36
N LEU A 431 -2.15 21.91 -12.80
CA LEU A 431 -1.77 22.26 -14.17
C LEU A 431 -0.29 21.93 -14.45
N SER A 432 0.59 22.13 -13.46
CA SER A 432 2.01 21.76 -13.55
C SER A 432 2.18 20.23 -13.59
N CYS A 433 1.42 19.51 -12.75
CA CYS A 433 1.31 18.05 -12.76
C CYS A 433 0.90 17.49 -14.13
N ILE A 434 -0.13 18.06 -14.76
CA ILE A 434 -0.68 17.59 -16.05
C ILE A 434 0.28 17.87 -17.21
N LYS A 435 0.98 19.01 -17.22
CA LYS A 435 2.00 19.32 -18.24
C LYS A 435 3.11 18.28 -18.24
N ALA A 436 3.67 17.97 -17.07
CA ALA A 436 4.70 16.96 -16.94
C ALA A 436 4.21 15.55 -17.31
N LEU A 437 2.94 15.21 -17.01
CA LEU A 437 2.35 13.95 -17.46
C LEU A 437 2.24 13.88 -19.00
N MET A 438 1.80 14.94 -19.68
CA MET A 438 1.68 14.90 -21.14
C MET A 438 3.05 14.73 -21.83
N GLU A 439 4.09 15.41 -21.33
CA GLU A 439 5.47 15.25 -21.81
C GLU A 439 5.98 13.82 -21.60
N PHE A 440 5.65 13.20 -20.46
CA PHE A 440 5.93 11.79 -20.19
C PHE A 440 5.17 10.84 -21.13
N VAL A 441 3.87 11.09 -21.37
CA VAL A 441 3.03 10.26 -22.24
C VAL A 441 3.53 10.30 -23.68
N ASP A 442 3.81 11.50 -24.21
CA ASP A 442 4.28 11.65 -25.58
C ASP A 442 5.64 10.95 -25.77
N SER A 443 6.62 11.22 -24.89
CA SER A 443 7.96 10.61 -24.96
C SER A 443 7.95 9.09 -24.86
N ASN A 444 7.03 8.48 -24.10
CA ASN A 444 6.88 7.02 -24.06
C ASN A 444 6.13 6.45 -25.27
N THR A 445 5.21 7.19 -25.90
CA THR A 445 4.51 6.71 -27.11
C THR A 445 5.40 6.60 -28.35
N TYR A 446 6.57 7.23 -28.37
CA TYR A 446 7.57 7.03 -29.43
C TYR A 446 8.30 5.68 -29.34
N ASN A 447 8.46 5.11 -28.14
CA ASN A 447 9.20 3.86 -27.93
C ASN A 447 8.40 2.59 -28.30
N ASN A 448 7.08 2.68 -28.45
CA ASN A 448 6.21 1.55 -28.80
C ASN A 448 5.95 1.41 -30.32
N LYS A 449 6.83 1.95 -31.17
CA LYS A 449 6.77 1.81 -32.63
C LYS A 449 7.76 0.78 -33.16
N GLU A 450 7.48 -0.51 -32.91
CA GLU A 450 7.74 -1.62 -33.84
C GLU A 450 7.18 -2.94 -33.27
N GLU A 451 5.94 -3.29 -33.66
CA GLU A 451 5.56 -4.70 -33.72
C GLU A 451 6.14 -5.28 -35.02
N PRO A 452 6.91 -6.39 -35.00
CA PRO A 452 7.44 -6.98 -36.23
C PRO A 452 6.31 -7.52 -37.11
N GLY A 453 6.05 -6.84 -38.23
CA GLY A 453 4.97 -7.21 -39.15
C GLY A 453 5.13 -8.61 -39.76
N GLU A 454 4.01 -9.30 -39.97
CA GLU A 454 3.97 -10.66 -40.52
C GLU A 454 4.63 -10.75 -41.91
N LYS A 455 5.80 -11.41 -41.98
CA LYS A 455 6.37 -11.83 -43.26
C LYS A 455 5.72 -13.11 -43.75
N ASN A 456 4.85 -12.98 -44.75
CA ASN A 456 4.33 -14.10 -45.53
C ASN A 456 5.38 -14.56 -46.55
N ASP A 457 6.41 -15.28 -46.09
CA ASP A 457 7.39 -15.91 -46.97
C ASP A 457 6.87 -17.28 -47.47
N VAL A 458 6.72 -17.40 -48.79
CA VAL A 458 6.23 -18.62 -49.45
C VAL A 458 7.36 -19.64 -49.58
N LEU A 459 7.15 -20.84 -49.04
CA LEU A 459 8.09 -21.95 -49.18
C LEU A 459 7.81 -22.76 -50.46
N GLU A 460 8.69 -22.65 -51.46
CA GLU A 460 8.85 -23.70 -52.46
C GLU A 460 9.69 -24.87 -51.92
N ASP A 461 9.35 -26.09 -52.32
CA ASP A 461 9.96 -27.33 -51.85
C ASP A 461 11.00 -27.87 -52.86
N LYS A 462 12.15 -28.34 -52.34
CA LYS A 462 13.10 -29.24 -53.03
C LYS A 462 14.15 -29.83 -52.06
N ASP A 463 13.81 -31.02 -51.57
CA ASP A 463 14.65 -32.23 -51.53
C ASP A 463 16.19 -32.08 -51.48
N SER A 464 16.79 -32.62 -50.42
CA SER A 464 18.01 -33.43 -50.58
C SER A 464 18.03 -34.59 -49.59
N THR A 465 18.50 -35.76 -50.05
CA THR A 465 18.51 -37.01 -49.27
C THR A 465 19.92 -37.38 -48.79
N LEU A 466 20.04 -37.82 -47.53
CA LEU A 466 21.15 -38.67 -47.05
C LEU A 466 20.76 -39.44 -45.77
N LYS A 467 21.52 -40.49 -45.43
CA LYS A 467 21.07 -41.60 -44.56
C LYS A 467 21.69 -41.61 -43.16
N ARG A 468 21.01 -42.31 -42.24
CA ARG A 468 21.36 -42.56 -40.83
C ARG A 468 22.77 -43.12 -40.59
N SER A 469 23.35 -42.79 -39.43
CA SER A 469 23.77 -43.80 -38.43
C SER A 469 23.90 -43.22 -37.00
N ASP A 470 22.90 -43.52 -36.18
CA ASP A 470 22.90 -43.84 -34.74
C ASP A 470 23.49 -42.95 -33.62
N SER A 471 22.62 -42.79 -32.61
CA SER A 471 22.85 -42.72 -31.15
C SER A 471 22.84 -41.35 -30.42
N ASN A 472 22.03 -41.32 -29.36
CA ASN A 472 22.01 -40.38 -28.22
C ASN A 472 21.99 -38.86 -28.48
N VAL A 473 20.78 -38.29 -28.59
CA VAL A 473 20.25 -37.20 -27.70
C VAL A 473 18.84 -36.77 -28.15
N GLN A 474 17.92 -36.67 -27.20
CA GLN A 474 16.73 -35.79 -27.24
C GLN A 474 16.59 -35.22 -25.82
N THR A 475 16.95 -33.97 -25.52
CA THR A 475 16.19 -32.73 -25.80
C THR A 475 14.67 -32.91 -25.64
N ALA A 476 13.99 -32.30 -24.67
CA ALA A 476 14.08 -30.93 -24.14
C ALA A 476 13.74 -29.86 -25.19
N ASN A 477 12.56 -29.97 -25.81
CA ASN A 477 11.85 -28.83 -26.43
C ASN A 477 10.34 -29.12 -26.56
N SER A 478 9.58 -28.89 -25.48
CA SER A 478 8.13 -29.16 -25.45
C SER A 478 7.29 -28.20 -24.56
N ASN A 479 7.84 -27.04 -24.18
CA ASN A 479 7.17 -26.09 -23.28
C ASN A 479 6.64 -24.80 -23.95
N ILE A 480 6.92 -24.55 -25.24
CA ILE A 480 6.46 -23.32 -25.91
C ILE A 480 4.97 -23.39 -26.31
N ARG A 481 4.52 -24.51 -26.90
CA ARG A 481 3.10 -24.75 -27.30
C ARG A 481 2.14 -25.07 -26.13
N ARG A 482 2.37 -24.51 -24.94
CA ARG A 482 1.48 -24.66 -23.77
C ARG A 482 1.03 -23.35 -23.12
N ARG A 483 1.53 -22.19 -23.55
CA ARG A 483 1.07 -20.87 -23.04
C ARG A 483 -0.23 -20.39 -23.69
N GLU A 484 -0.41 -20.58 -25.00
CA GLU A 484 -1.62 -20.18 -25.76
C GLU A 484 -2.94 -20.83 -25.29
N SER A 485 -2.87 -21.81 -24.37
CA SER A 485 -4.01 -22.49 -23.75
C SER A 485 -4.45 -21.84 -22.42
N TYR A 486 -3.65 -20.95 -21.83
CA TYR A 486 -3.97 -20.29 -20.56
C TYR A 486 -4.76 -18.99 -20.72
N ASP A 487 -4.49 -18.20 -21.76
CA ASP A 487 -5.11 -16.88 -21.97
C ASP A 487 -6.64 -16.90 -22.21
N LYS A 488 -7.22 -18.10 -22.40
CA LYS A 488 -8.65 -18.30 -22.66
C LYS A 488 -9.46 -18.80 -21.45
N LYS A 489 -8.91 -18.79 -20.23
CA LYS A 489 -9.61 -19.29 -19.02
C LYS A 489 -9.88 -18.31 -17.87
N HIS A 490 -9.41 -17.06 -17.94
CA HIS A 490 -9.69 -16.04 -16.91
C HIS A 490 -10.52 -14.82 -17.37
N TYR A 491 -11.01 -14.81 -18.62
CA TYR A 491 -12.00 -13.83 -19.10
C TYR A 491 -13.41 -14.43 -19.20
N SER A 492 -14.08 -14.66 -18.06
CA SER A 492 -15.43 -15.26 -18.04
C SER A 492 -16.45 -14.61 -17.10
N TYR A 493 -16.33 -13.31 -16.82
CA TYR A 493 -17.39 -12.50 -16.18
C TYR A 493 -17.63 -11.14 -16.88
N ALA A 494 -17.56 -11.13 -18.22
CA ALA A 494 -17.78 -9.91 -19.03
C ALA A 494 -18.50 -10.14 -20.38
N LYS A 495 -19.06 -11.33 -20.64
CA LYS A 495 -19.78 -11.64 -21.91
C LYS A 495 -21.08 -12.42 -21.67
N ALA A 496 -22.09 -11.73 -21.16
CA ALA A 496 -23.44 -12.27 -20.94
C ALA A 496 -24.55 -11.26 -21.29
N SER A 497 -24.30 -10.33 -22.22
CA SER A 497 -25.27 -9.29 -22.61
C SER A 497 -25.06 -8.78 -24.04
N ASN A 498 -24.95 -9.69 -25.02
CA ASN A 498 -25.05 -9.33 -26.45
C ASN A 498 -25.39 -10.57 -27.31
N SER A 499 -26.69 -10.81 -27.49
CA SER A 499 -27.23 -11.79 -28.44
C SER A 499 -28.50 -11.24 -29.09
N THR A 500 -28.33 -10.44 -30.15
CA THR A 500 -29.44 -10.02 -31.01
C THR A 500 -30.03 -11.23 -31.73
N ILE A 501 -31.25 -11.62 -31.36
CA ILE A 501 -32.10 -12.53 -32.12
C ILE A 501 -33.36 -11.75 -32.47
N ASN A 502 -33.82 -11.87 -33.71
CA ASN A 502 -35.01 -11.21 -34.24
C ASN A 502 -35.66 -12.12 -35.28
N LEU A 503 -36.96 -11.93 -35.55
CA LEU A 503 -37.89 -12.84 -36.26
C LEU A 503 -38.28 -14.10 -35.44
N LYS A 504 -39.49 -14.65 -35.54
CA LYS A 504 -40.86 -14.09 -35.68
C LYS A 504 -41.90 -15.24 -35.57
N ASP A 505 -43.17 -14.87 -35.32
CA ASP A 505 -44.42 -15.62 -35.56
C ASP A 505 -44.79 -16.85 -34.67
N SER A 506 -46.12 -17.05 -34.48
CA SER A 506 -46.83 -18.14 -33.72
C SER A 506 -46.72 -18.06 -32.17
N PHE A 507 -47.74 -17.84 -31.31
CA PHE A 507 -49.22 -18.07 -31.31
C PHE A 507 -49.62 -19.57 -31.46
N VAL A 508 -50.54 -20.20 -30.68
CA VAL A 508 -51.66 -19.79 -29.79
C VAL A 508 -51.77 -20.66 -28.51
N ARG A 509 -52.44 -20.12 -27.48
CA ARG A 509 -53.04 -20.77 -26.27
C ARG A 509 -53.51 -22.24 -26.39
N TRP A 510 -53.60 -22.91 -25.23
CA TRP A 510 -54.89 -23.46 -24.73
C TRP A 510 -55.07 -23.16 -23.24
N THR A 511 -56.33 -23.07 -22.77
CA THR A 511 -56.69 -22.63 -21.41
C THR A 511 -57.83 -23.47 -20.82
N LYS A 512 -57.81 -23.71 -19.50
CA LYS A 512 -59.05 -23.81 -18.68
C LYS A 512 -58.80 -23.76 -17.16
N LEU A 513 -59.45 -22.78 -16.53
CA LEU A 513 -59.92 -22.76 -15.13
C LEU A 513 -61.39 -23.30 -15.12
N PRO A 514 -62.16 -23.34 -14.01
CA PRO A 514 -61.86 -22.91 -12.63
C PRO A 514 -62.24 -23.91 -11.52
N GLY A 515 -61.93 -23.55 -10.27
CA GLY A 515 -62.57 -24.08 -9.07
C GLY A 515 -62.40 -23.12 -7.89
N LYS A 516 -63.50 -22.60 -7.34
CA LYS A 516 -63.54 -21.87 -6.06
C LYS A 516 -64.29 -22.75 -5.04
N GLY A 517 -63.86 -22.70 -3.78
CA GLY A 517 -64.52 -23.30 -2.63
C GLY A 517 -63.87 -22.76 -1.35
N ASP A 518 -64.67 -22.56 -0.30
CA ASP A 518 -64.30 -21.78 0.88
C ASP A 518 -63.86 -22.63 2.09
N SER A 519 -63.57 -21.93 3.19
CA SER A 519 -63.76 -22.32 4.61
C SER A 519 -62.60 -22.95 5.41
N SER A 520 -62.03 -22.10 6.28
CA SER A 520 -61.84 -22.25 7.75
C SER A 520 -61.33 -23.55 8.41
N SER A 521 -60.47 -23.36 9.43
CA SER A 521 -60.28 -24.20 10.65
C SER A 521 -59.65 -25.60 10.45
N GLU A 522 -59.04 -26.28 11.44
CA GLU A 522 -58.39 -25.87 12.70
C GLU A 522 -57.40 -26.97 13.17
N ASN A 523 -56.52 -26.64 14.12
CA ASN A 523 -55.90 -27.50 15.15
C ASN A 523 -55.47 -28.98 14.88
N LYS A 524 -54.14 -29.20 14.97
CA LYS A 524 -53.39 -30.21 15.78
C LYS A 524 -53.42 -31.73 15.47
N SER A 525 -52.25 -32.35 15.72
CA SER A 525 -51.98 -33.73 16.24
C SER A 525 -52.48 -34.96 15.45
N ASP A 526 -51.83 -36.12 15.42
CA ASP A 526 -50.45 -36.58 15.73
C ASP A 526 -50.28 -37.99 15.07
N SER A 527 -49.16 -38.69 15.29
CA SER A 527 -48.95 -40.18 15.34
C SER A 527 -50.02 -41.16 14.74
N GLU A 528 -49.70 -42.27 14.05
CA GLU A 528 -48.44 -42.90 13.59
C GLU A 528 -48.75 -44.12 12.66
N GLU A 529 -47.69 -44.83 12.23
CA GLU A 529 -47.65 -46.28 11.90
C GLU A 529 -48.23 -46.93 10.61
N HIS A 530 -47.50 -47.98 10.17
CA HIS A 530 -47.86 -49.17 9.37
C HIS A 530 -48.30 -49.07 7.87
N ASP A 531 -47.94 -50.00 6.95
CA ASP A 531 -46.82 -50.98 6.86
C ASP A 531 -46.75 -51.67 5.45
N THR A 532 -45.71 -52.49 5.24
CA THR A 532 -45.59 -53.76 4.46
C THR A 532 -44.73 -53.81 3.18
N GLY A 533 -43.77 -54.77 3.18
CA GLY A 533 -43.03 -55.33 2.03
C GLY A 533 -41.79 -54.54 1.57
N GLY A 534 -40.59 -55.09 1.35
CA GLY A 534 -40.08 -56.49 1.30
C GLY A 534 -39.23 -56.69 0.02
N SER A 535 -38.09 -57.41 -0.03
CA SER A 535 -37.42 -58.27 0.96
C SER A 535 -35.98 -58.67 0.55
N LYS A 536 -34.98 -58.48 1.46
CA LYS A 536 -33.74 -59.30 1.67
C LYS A 536 -32.68 -59.36 0.54
N THR A 537 -31.41 -59.80 0.70
CA THR A 537 -30.55 -60.41 1.77
C THR A 537 -29.07 -60.16 1.35
N SER A 538 -27.95 -60.29 2.09
CA SER A 538 -27.48 -60.52 3.49
C SER A 538 -25.93 -60.30 3.48
N CYS A 539 -25.05 -60.45 4.49
CA CYS A 539 -24.98 -61.08 5.82
C CYS A 539 -24.24 -60.15 6.82
N ASN A 540 -24.27 -60.24 8.16
CA ASN A 540 -24.72 -61.24 9.16
C ASN A 540 -23.61 -62.16 9.76
N THR A 541 -23.31 -61.97 11.06
CA THR A 541 -22.83 -63.01 12.02
C THR A 541 -23.15 -62.56 13.47
N LYS A 542 -23.15 -63.48 14.43
CA LYS A 542 -23.91 -63.37 15.70
C LYS A 542 -23.09 -63.39 17.01
N ILE A 543 -23.79 -63.01 18.09
CA ILE A 543 -23.46 -63.12 19.53
C ILE A 543 -23.52 -64.58 20.03
N ASN A 544 -22.78 -64.91 21.12
CA ASN A 544 -23.17 -65.78 22.27
C ASN A 544 -21.95 -66.09 23.21
N GLU A 545 -22.06 -66.47 24.49
CA GLU A 545 -22.99 -66.15 25.61
C GLU A 545 -22.48 -66.78 26.94
N ILE A 546 -22.55 -66.07 28.10
CA ILE A 546 -22.71 -66.61 29.49
C ILE A 546 -21.53 -67.47 30.07
N PRO A 547 -21.29 -67.67 31.41
CA PRO A 547 -21.91 -67.18 32.66
C PRO A 547 -20.95 -66.33 33.58
N SER A 548 -21.23 -66.25 34.89
CA SER A 548 -20.76 -65.25 35.87
C SER A 548 -19.96 -65.79 37.09
N GLN A 549 -19.42 -64.85 37.90
CA GLN A 549 -18.70 -65.01 39.19
C GLN A 549 -17.23 -65.49 39.07
N ILE A 550 -16.27 -65.15 39.95
CA ILE A 550 -16.29 -64.62 41.33
C ILE A 550 -15.48 -63.28 41.47
N THR A 551 -15.65 -62.59 42.60
CA THR A 551 -15.13 -61.26 42.97
C THR A 551 -13.63 -61.15 43.30
N ASP A 552 -13.06 -59.95 43.13
CA ASP A 552 -12.47 -59.24 44.29
C ASP A 552 -12.61 -57.70 44.15
N LYS A 553 -12.28 -56.95 45.22
CA LYS A 553 -12.77 -55.57 45.47
C LYS A 553 -11.80 -54.46 45.05
N THR A 554 -12.37 -53.36 44.54
CA THR A 554 -11.89 -51.99 44.78
C THR A 554 -13.05 -50.99 44.57
N ASN A 555 -13.18 -50.00 45.44
CA ASN A 555 -14.34 -49.09 45.42
C ASN A 555 -14.17 -48.00 44.35
N ILE A 556 -15.16 -47.87 43.47
CA ILE A 556 -15.39 -46.63 42.70
C ILE A 556 -16.43 -45.81 43.47
N VAL A 557 -16.07 -44.58 43.83
CA VAL A 557 -17.02 -43.57 44.33
C VAL A 557 -17.34 -42.63 43.18
N THR A 558 -18.60 -42.58 42.78
CA THR A 558 -19.12 -41.51 41.92
C THR A 558 -19.34 -40.25 42.77
N SER A 559 -18.87 -39.11 42.27
CA SER A 559 -19.22 -37.79 42.81
C SER A 559 -19.68 -36.90 41.67
N GLU A 560 -20.95 -36.54 41.68
CA GLU A 560 -21.58 -35.72 40.64
C GLU A 560 -21.09 -34.26 40.71
N LEU A 561 -21.18 -33.56 39.58
CA LEU A 561 -21.07 -32.09 39.58
C LEU A 561 -22.34 -31.51 40.21
N PRO A 562 -22.25 -30.51 41.11
CA PRO A 562 -23.44 -29.86 41.63
C PRO A 562 -24.20 -29.15 40.49
N PRO A 563 -25.54 -29.28 40.42
CA PRO A 563 -26.34 -28.57 39.42
C PRO A 563 -26.25 -27.06 39.63
N GLN A 564 -26.48 -26.28 38.57
CA GLN A 564 -26.60 -24.83 38.72
C GLN A 564 -27.80 -24.47 39.61
N PRO A 565 -27.68 -23.50 40.52
CA PRO A 565 -28.84 -22.93 41.21
C PRO A 565 -29.80 -22.34 40.16
N LYS A 566 -31.08 -22.75 40.17
CA LYS A 566 -32.14 -22.17 39.32
C LYS A 566 -32.16 -20.64 39.42
N ASP A 567 -31.98 -20.18 40.66
CA ASP A 567 -31.77 -18.82 41.12
C ASP A 567 -30.82 -17.97 40.23
N PHE A 568 -29.83 -18.55 39.55
CA PHE A 568 -28.97 -17.79 38.62
C PHE A 568 -29.63 -17.52 37.27
N LYS A 569 -30.41 -18.46 36.72
CA LYS A 569 -31.13 -18.23 35.45
C LYS A 569 -32.29 -17.28 35.68
N ASP A 570 -33.05 -17.49 36.75
CA ASP A 570 -34.22 -16.65 37.08
C ASP A 570 -33.79 -15.18 37.33
N LYS A 571 -32.59 -14.96 37.90
CA LYS A 571 -31.97 -13.63 38.02
C LYS A 571 -31.39 -13.07 36.72
N SER A 572 -30.83 -13.90 35.85
CA SER A 572 -30.37 -13.48 34.51
C SER A 572 -31.53 -13.00 33.65
N ASP A 573 -32.61 -13.78 33.59
CA ASP A 573 -33.81 -13.45 32.83
C ASP A 573 -34.50 -12.19 33.43
N SER A 574 -34.55 -12.07 34.76
CA SER A 574 -35.01 -10.85 35.45
C SER A 574 -34.12 -9.62 35.22
N PHE A 575 -32.82 -9.79 34.92
CA PHE A 575 -31.94 -8.67 34.56
C PHE A 575 -32.17 -8.21 33.12
N LEU A 576 -32.47 -9.14 32.20
CA LEU A 576 -32.85 -8.82 30.83
C LEU A 576 -34.20 -8.07 30.77
N ASP A 577 -35.21 -8.52 31.53
CA ASP A 577 -36.47 -7.77 31.67
C ASP A 577 -36.26 -6.36 32.26
N LEU A 578 -35.33 -6.21 33.22
CA LEU A 578 -34.97 -4.90 33.78
C LEU A 578 -34.29 -4.00 32.75
N ASN A 579 -33.36 -4.54 31.95
CA ASN A 579 -32.69 -3.84 30.85
C ASN A 579 -33.70 -3.39 29.79
N ASP A 580 -34.58 -4.28 29.33
CA ASP A 580 -35.53 -3.98 28.27
C ASP A 580 -36.65 -3.02 28.77
N SER A 581 -36.94 -3.03 30.07
CA SER A 581 -37.78 -2.01 30.73
C SER A 581 -37.10 -0.64 30.78
N PHE A 582 -35.79 -0.60 31.07
CA PHE A 582 -35.00 0.63 31.02
C PHE A 582 -34.92 1.19 29.59
N MET A 583 -34.58 0.37 28.59
CA MET A 583 -34.50 0.79 27.19
C MET A 583 -35.81 1.40 26.67
N ARG A 584 -36.96 0.76 26.95
CA ARG A 584 -38.28 1.31 26.60
C ARG A 584 -38.61 2.62 27.33
N THR A 585 -38.05 2.83 28.53
CA THR A 585 -38.15 4.12 29.24
C THR A 585 -37.25 5.19 28.59
N THR A 586 -36.06 4.82 28.12
CA THR A 586 -35.13 5.70 27.40
C THR A 586 -35.69 6.16 26.05
N GLU A 587 -36.32 5.26 25.30
CA GLU A 587 -37.01 5.60 24.04
C GLU A 587 -38.16 6.59 24.30
N CYS A 588 -39.01 6.31 25.30
CA CYS A 588 -40.11 7.21 25.68
C CYS A 588 -39.64 8.58 26.22
N TYR A 589 -38.47 8.65 26.87
CA TYR A 589 -37.85 9.92 27.25
C TYR A 589 -37.30 10.67 26.03
N LYS A 590 -36.72 9.95 25.06
CA LYS A 590 -36.20 10.53 23.83
C LYS A 590 -37.30 11.14 22.96
N ASP A 591 -38.40 10.41 22.73
CA ASP A 591 -39.57 10.93 22.00
C ASP A 591 -40.12 12.20 22.66
N ALA A 592 -40.14 12.25 24.00
CA ALA A 592 -40.57 13.43 24.76
C ALA A 592 -39.56 14.60 24.71
N SER A 593 -38.26 14.32 24.53
CA SER A 593 -37.22 15.35 24.34
C SER A 593 -37.26 15.92 22.92
N ASP A 594 -37.42 15.06 21.91
CA ASP A 594 -37.51 15.49 20.51
C ASP A 594 -38.81 16.32 20.31
N THR A 595 -39.93 15.92 20.92
CA THR A 595 -41.19 16.72 20.95
C THR A 595 -41.02 18.09 21.63
N PHE A 596 -40.20 18.20 22.68
CA PHE A 596 -39.94 19.47 23.37
C PHE A 596 -39.02 20.41 22.58
N LEU A 597 -38.18 19.87 21.68
CA LEU A 597 -37.28 20.67 20.84
C LEU A 597 -37.97 21.28 19.62
N ASP A 598 -39.04 20.66 19.11
CA ASP A 598 -39.83 21.18 17.98
C ASP A 598 -40.77 22.35 18.40
N ASN A 599 -41.28 22.35 19.64
CA ASN A 599 -42.17 23.41 20.17
C ASN A 599 -41.37 24.60 20.74
N THR A 600 -41.04 25.57 19.89
CA THR A 600 -40.20 26.74 20.26
C THR A 600 -40.96 27.98 20.77
N ASP A 601 -42.25 27.89 21.09
CA ASP A 601 -43.01 29.02 21.67
C ASP A 601 -44.10 28.60 22.69
N SER A 602 -44.15 29.28 23.84
CA SER A 602 -45.13 29.19 24.94
C SER A 602 -45.47 27.80 25.55
N ASP A 603 -44.89 27.45 26.71
CA ASP A 603 -45.50 27.69 28.05
C ASP A 603 -44.64 27.09 29.20
N VAL A 604 -44.52 27.78 30.35
CA VAL A 604 -43.67 27.33 31.50
C VAL A 604 -44.08 25.95 32.06
N LYS A 605 -45.36 25.58 31.88
CA LYS A 605 -45.90 24.29 32.33
C LYS A 605 -45.36 23.09 31.55
N GLU A 606 -44.95 23.26 30.29
CA GLU A 606 -44.29 22.18 29.55
C GLU A 606 -42.88 21.95 30.08
N THR A 607 -42.18 23.03 30.48
CA THR A 607 -40.85 22.93 31.09
C THR A 607 -40.88 22.16 32.42
N ASP A 608 -41.83 22.43 33.31
CA ASP A 608 -42.01 21.67 34.56
C ASP A 608 -42.35 20.19 34.29
N SER A 609 -43.16 19.92 33.27
CA SER A 609 -43.50 18.55 32.84
C SER A 609 -42.27 17.78 32.32
N TYR A 610 -41.46 18.42 31.46
CA TYR A 610 -40.20 17.86 30.96
C TYR A 610 -39.19 17.64 32.09
N MET A 611 -38.98 18.63 32.96
CA MET A 611 -38.08 18.51 34.11
C MET A 611 -38.54 17.44 35.12
N SER A 612 -39.85 17.24 35.31
CA SER A 612 -40.37 16.13 36.12
C SER A 612 -40.07 14.77 35.49
N LYS A 613 -40.21 14.62 34.16
CA LYS A 613 -39.87 13.39 33.43
C LYS A 613 -38.36 13.11 33.46
N ALA A 614 -37.54 14.14 33.29
CA ALA A 614 -36.08 14.05 33.37
C ALA A 614 -35.61 13.56 34.74
N ASN A 615 -36.16 14.14 35.82
CA ASN A 615 -35.84 13.71 37.19
C ASN A 615 -36.31 12.28 37.50
N ASP A 616 -37.41 11.81 36.90
CA ASP A 616 -37.89 10.43 37.06
C ASP A 616 -37.07 9.44 36.20
N TYR A 617 -36.64 9.84 35.00
CA TYR A 617 -35.68 9.08 34.19
C TYR A 617 -34.34 8.92 34.90
N MET A 618 -33.76 10.00 35.46
CA MET A 618 -32.50 9.95 36.20
C MET A 618 -32.60 9.02 37.42
N LYS A 619 -33.67 9.09 38.22
CA LYS A 619 -33.91 8.16 39.33
C LYS A 619 -34.02 6.69 38.90
N LYS A 620 -34.56 6.44 37.70
CA LYS A 620 -34.63 5.09 37.11
C LYS A 620 -33.27 4.64 36.59
N ALA A 621 -32.48 5.53 35.99
CA ALA A 621 -31.10 5.27 35.59
C ALA A 621 -30.22 4.96 36.82
N ASP A 622 -30.30 5.76 37.88
CA ASP A 622 -29.60 5.52 39.16
C ASP A 622 -30.02 4.18 39.78
N SER A 623 -31.32 3.85 39.77
CA SER A 623 -31.82 2.55 40.24
C SER A 623 -31.32 1.38 39.38
N TYR A 624 -31.24 1.55 38.06
CA TYR A 624 -30.71 0.57 37.13
C TYR A 624 -29.19 0.37 37.34
N ILE A 625 -28.43 1.46 37.45
CA ILE A 625 -26.99 1.45 37.73
C ILE A 625 -26.72 0.78 39.08
N ALA A 626 -27.43 1.15 40.15
CA ALA A 626 -27.26 0.55 41.47
C ALA A 626 -27.59 -0.97 41.49
N LYS A 627 -28.66 -1.39 40.81
CA LYS A 627 -29.00 -2.82 40.64
C LYS A 627 -27.98 -3.56 39.79
N THR A 628 -27.49 -2.94 38.71
CA THR A 628 -26.44 -3.49 37.84
C THR A 628 -25.13 -3.66 38.61
N GLN A 629 -24.73 -2.66 39.42
CA GLN A 629 -23.56 -2.75 40.29
C GLN A 629 -23.73 -3.79 41.40
N SER A 630 -24.95 -4.00 41.92
CA SER A 630 -25.25 -5.08 42.86
C SER A 630 -25.12 -6.47 42.20
N TYR A 631 -25.70 -6.64 41.01
CA TYR A 631 -25.59 -7.86 40.21
C TYR A 631 -24.13 -8.15 39.80
N MET A 632 -23.37 -7.11 39.43
CA MET A 632 -21.93 -7.21 39.18
C MET A 632 -21.17 -7.61 40.45
N LYS A 633 -21.49 -7.06 41.64
CA LYS A 633 -20.85 -7.49 42.90
C LYS A 633 -21.21 -8.91 43.32
N GLU A 634 -22.44 -9.36 43.11
CA GLU A 634 -22.86 -10.74 43.41
C GLU A 634 -22.24 -11.75 42.43
N THR A 635 -22.20 -11.42 41.13
CA THR A 635 -21.52 -12.25 40.13
C THR A 635 -20.00 -12.28 40.36
N ASP A 636 -19.35 -11.15 40.64
CA ASP A 636 -17.92 -11.06 40.98
C ASP A 636 -17.59 -11.78 42.31
N SER A 637 -18.52 -11.82 43.27
CA SER A 637 -18.42 -12.69 44.45
C SER A 637 -18.48 -14.19 44.10
N SER A 638 -19.40 -14.59 43.21
CA SER A 638 -19.49 -15.95 42.68
C SER A 638 -18.23 -16.35 41.90
N TYR A 639 -17.70 -15.44 41.08
CA TYR A 639 -16.45 -15.63 40.36
C TYR A 639 -15.22 -15.65 41.27
N ARG A 640 -15.13 -14.84 42.34
CA ARG A 640 -14.03 -14.96 43.33
C ARG A 640 -14.07 -16.25 44.13
N ASN A 641 -15.25 -16.72 44.54
CA ASN A 641 -15.37 -18.01 45.22
C ASN A 641 -15.03 -19.19 44.29
N ARG A 642 -15.45 -19.12 43.02
CA ARG A 642 -15.05 -20.09 41.99
C ARG A 642 -13.55 -19.99 41.67
N ALA A 643 -12.96 -18.79 41.65
CA ALA A 643 -11.53 -18.58 41.46
C ALA A 643 -10.72 -19.18 42.61
N HIS A 644 -11.09 -18.95 43.88
CA HIS A 644 -10.44 -19.61 45.02
C HIS A 644 -10.52 -21.14 44.95
N TYR A 645 -11.63 -21.71 44.47
CA TYR A 645 -11.76 -23.17 44.28
C TYR A 645 -10.84 -23.73 43.17
N TYR A 646 -10.53 -22.95 42.13
CA TYR A 646 -9.56 -23.33 41.11
C TYR A 646 -8.11 -23.06 41.55
N ASP A 647 -7.84 -21.91 42.14
CA ASP A 647 -6.52 -21.48 42.62
C ASP A 647 -5.99 -22.41 43.73
N SER A 648 -6.82 -22.75 44.71
CA SER A 648 -6.46 -23.70 45.78
C SER A 648 -6.20 -25.14 45.29
N LYS A 649 -6.41 -25.43 44.00
CA LYS A 649 -6.28 -26.77 43.41
C LYS A 649 -5.38 -26.83 42.16
N TYR A 650 -5.01 -25.70 41.57
CA TYR A 650 -4.16 -25.60 40.37
C TYR A 650 -3.00 -24.61 40.58
N LYS A 651 -1.95 -25.06 41.29
CA LYS A 651 -0.62 -24.42 41.24
C LYS A 651 -0.12 -24.34 39.79
N PHE A 652 -0.20 -23.17 39.19
CA PHE A 652 0.07 -23.00 37.76
C PHE A 652 1.57 -23.19 37.42
N ASP A 653 2.47 -22.71 38.30
CA ASP A 653 3.93 -22.79 38.10
C ASP A 653 4.53 -24.20 38.20
N GLU A 654 3.93 -25.12 38.95
CA GLU A 654 4.40 -26.51 39.00
C GLU A 654 4.13 -27.21 37.66
N LYS A 655 2.92 -27.02 37.08
CA LYS A 655 2.57 -27.60 35.77
C LYS A 655 3.34 -26.98 34.61
N ARG A 656 3.77 -25.71 34.70
CA ARG A 656 4.67 -25.08 33.72
C ARG A 656 6.02 -25.83 33.61
N LYS A 657 6.57 -26.30 34.73
CA LYS A 657 7.79 -27.13 34.76
C LYS A 657 7.54 -28.54 34.24
N ASP A 658 6.41 -29.16 34.58
CA ASP A 658 6.05 -30.48 34.05
C ASP A 658 5.78 -30.48 32.54
N PHE A 659 5.32 -29.38 31.95
CA PHE A 659 5.15 -29.27 30.50
C PHE A 659 6.49 -29.32 29.75
N TYR A 660 7.54 -28.63 30.24
CA TYR A 660 8.90 -28.77 29.70
C TYR A 660 9.48 -30.18 29.92
N LYS A 661 9.15 -30.82 31.06
CA LYS A 661 9.50 -32.22 31.36
C LYS A 661 8.85 -33.18 30.37
N MET A 662 7.58 -32.95 30.02
CA MET A 662 6.82 -33.69 29.01
C MET A 662 7.47 -33.55 27.63
N ARG A 663 7.84 -32.33 27.22
CA ARG A 663 8.52 -32.04 25.94
C ARG A 663 9.80 -32.87 25.77
N ASN A 664 10.63 -32.93 26.82
CA ASN A 664 11.88 -33.66 26.80
C ASN A 664 11.68 -35.20 26.92
N CYS A 665 10.59 -35.66 27.55
CA CYS A 665 10.24 -37.08 27.63
C CYS A 665 9.76 -37.63 26.27
N LEU A 666 8.99 -36.85 25.51
CA LEU A 666 8.46 -37.26 24.20
C LEU A 666 9.54 -37.49 23.13
N GLN A 667 10.71 -36.85 23.23
CA GLN A 667 11.86 -37.14 22.36
C GLN A 667 12.54 -38.50 22.62
N SER A 668 12.18 -39.23 23.68
CA SER A 668 12.91 -40.43 24.13
C SER A 668 12.24 -41.78 23.79
N LYS A 669 11.02 -41.79 23.22
CA LYS A 669 10.23 -43.03 23.04
C LYS A 669 9.57 -43.16 21.67
N SER A 670 10.37 -43.43 20.64
CA SER A 670 9.87 -44.00 19.37
C SER A 670 10.09 -45.51 19.35
N ASN A 671 9.02 -46.31 19.53
CA ASN A 671 8.90 -47.67 18.97
C ASN A 671 7.52 -48.30 19.27
N THR A 672 6.58 -48.22 18.32
CA THR A 672 5.69 -49.33 17.93
C THR A 672 4.91 -48.94 16.68
N VAL A 673 4.80 -49.86 15.71
CA VAL A 673 4.12 -49.58 14.43
C VAL A 673 2.63 -49.93 14.54
N LYS A 674 1.77 -48.93 14.32
CA LYS A 674 0.42 -49.10 13.77
C LYS A 674 0.24 -48.03 12.68
N VAL A 675 -0.56 -48.33 11.65
CA VAL A 675 -0.74 -47.46 10.49
C VAL A 675 -1.30 -46.11 10.95
N ALA A 676 -0.53 -45.05 10.79
CA ALA A 676 -0.92 -43.72 11.22
C ALA A 676 -1.94 -43.11 10.24
N PRO A 677 -2.96 -42.37 10.72
CA PRO A 677 -3.60 -41.38 9.87
C PRO A 677 -2.53 -40.38 9.40
N THR A 678 -2.61 -39.91 8.16
CA THR A 678 -1.63 -38.97 7.61
C THR A 678 -1.63 -37.70 8.44
N VAL A 679 -0.58 -37.52 9.25
CA VAL A 679 -0.32 -36.28 9.98
C VAL A 679 -0.31 -35.14 8.95
N PRO A 680 -1.10 -34.07 9.13
CA PRO A 680 -1.06 -32.96 8.19
C PRO A 680 0.35 -32.37 8.19
N LYS A 681 0.78 -31.85 7.04
CA LYS A 681 2.14 -31.33 6.88
C LYS A 681 2.22 -29.87 7.31
N THR A 682 3.40 -29.40 7.69
CA THR A 682 3.66 -27.97 7.94
C THR A 682 3.47 -27.19 6.64
N GLN A 683 2.64 -26.15 6.69
CA GLN A 683 2.13 -25.41 5.53
C GLN A 683 2.39 -23.92 5.66
N VAL A 684 2.38 -23.20 4.53
CA VAL A 684 2.25 -21.73 4.51
C VAL A 684 0.89 -21.38 3.94
N TRP A 685 0.14 -20.55 4.64
CA TRP A 685 -1.16 -20.03 4.21
C TRP A 685 -1.08 -18.53 3.95
N GLU A 686 -1.70 -18.08 2.88
CA GLU A 686 -1.96 -16.67 2.63
C GLU A 686 -3.33 -16.33 3.24
N VAL A 687 -3.32 -15.58 4.35
CA VAL A 687 -4.51 -15.12 5.06
C VAL A 687 -4.90 -13.73 4.54
N ARG A 688 -6.19 -13.50 4.28
CA ARG A 688 -6.69 -12.24 3.71
C ARG A 688 -7.65 -11.55 4.68
N PHE A 689 -7.40 -10.28 5.00
CA PHE A 689 -8.18 -9.54 6.00
C PHE A 689 -9.33 -8.76 5.37
N LEU A 690 -10.55 -9.07 5.81
CA LEU A 690 -11.77 -8.36 5.45
C LEU A 690 -12.00 -7.15 6.37
N ARG A 691 -11.74 -7.32 7.68
CA ARG A 691 -11.92 -6.32 8.74
C ARG A 691 -10.64 -6.14 9.55
N GLU A 692 -10.42 -4.94 10.10
CA GLU A 692 -9.17 -4.56 10.78
C GLU A 692 -8.85 -5.43 12.01
N GLY A 693 -9.84 -5.72 12.86
CA GLY A 693 -9.68 -6.59 14.03
C GLY A 693 -9.24 -8.04 13.70
N GLN A 694 -9.47 -8.53 12.48
CA GLN A 694 -8.99 -9.86 12.06
C GLN A 694 -7.46 -9.91 11.96
N ARG A 695 -6.81 -8.79 11.56
CA ARG A 695 -5.35 -8.66 11.51
C ARG A 695 -4.76 -8.73 12.91
N HIS A 696 -5.34 -7.99 13.86
CA HIS A 696 -4.89 -8.02 15.26
C HIS A 696 -5.05 -9.43 15.87
N PHE A 697 -6.19 -10.09 15.63
CA PHE A 697 -6.42 -11.46 16.09
C PHE A 697 -5.39 -12.46 15.55
N VAL A 698 -5.01 -12.37 14.28
CA VAL A 698 -3.96 -13.24 13.71
C VAL A 698 -2.57 -12.92 14.29
N LYS A 699 -2.28 -11.66 14.64
CA LYS A 699 -1.08 -11.34 15.45
C LYS A 699 -1.15 -12.01 16.83
N THR A 700 -2.29 -12.03 17.51
CA THR A 700 -2.45 -12.75 18.79
C THR A 700 -2.13 -14.23 18.66
N LEU A 701 -2.50 -14.89 17.54
CA LEU A 701 -2.15 -16.29 17.27
C LEU A 701 -0.62 -16.50 17.11
N ASP A 702 0.10 -15.53 16.55
CA ASP A 702 1.57 -15.54 16.46
C ASP A 702 2.20 -15.36 17.85
N THR A 703 1.71 -14.40 18.64
CA THR A 703 2.17 -14.13 20.01
C THR A 703 2.02 -15.33 20.95
N VAL A 704 0.92 -16.09 20.86
CA VAL A 704 0.76 -17.34 21.63
C VAL A 704 1.46 -18.55 20.98
N GLY A 705 2.23 -18.34 19.91
CA GLY A 705 3.01 -19.36 19.22
C GLY A 705 2.18 -20.41 18.46
N ALA A 706 0.90 -20.14 18.18
CA ALA A 706 0.02 -21.06 17.45
C ALA A 706 0.40 -21.18 15.97
N ILE A 707 0.94 -20.10 15.39
CA ILE A 707 1.41 -19.96 14.01
C ILE A 707 2.80 -19.29 14.00
N ASN A 708 3.39 -19.06 12.82
CA ASN A 708 4.49 -18.10 12.67
C ASN A 708 4.27 -17.16 11.47
N ILE A 709 4.23 -15.86 11.68
CA ILE A 709 4.12 -14.86 10.61
C ILE A 709 5.43 -14.81 9.80
N TRP A 710 5.32 -15.13 8.51
CA TRP A 710 6.41 -15.07 7.54
C TRP A 710 6.50 -13.68 6.90
N LYS A 711 5.37 -13.15 6.44
CA LYS A 711 5.25 -11.83 5.81
C LYS A 711 3.97 -11.15 6.27
N GLU A 712 4.03 -9.83 6.46
CA GLU A 712 2.86 -8.99 6.68
C GLU A 712 2.76 -7.92 5.58
N GLU A 713 1.59 -7.82 4.97
CA GLU A 713 1.15 -6.66 4.19
C GLU A 713 -0.14 -6.09 4.81
N ARG A 714 -0.48 -4.86 4.42
CA ARG A 714 -1.65 -4.11 4.91
C ARG A 714 -3.00 -4.85 4.89
N SER A 715 -3.20 -5.83 4.00
CA SER A 715 -4.44 -6.63 3.98
C SER A 715 -4.25 -8.14 3.80
N THR A 716 -3.01 -8.63 3.87
CA THR A 716 -2.69 -10.06 3.70
C THR A 716 -1.48 -10.44 4.56
N MET A 717 -1.49 -11.62 5.17
CA MET A 717 -0.34 -12.18 5.89
C MET A 717 -0.02 -13.56 5.35
N ASP A 718 1.26 -13.85 5.18
CA ASP A 718 1.73 -15.22 4.99
C ASP A 718 2.08 -15.80 6.35
N ILE A 719 1.40 -16.87 6.74
CA ILE A 719 1.58 -17.54 8.03
C ILE A 719 2.02 -18.98 7.81
N MET A 720 3.04 -19.43 8.54
CA MET A 720 3.34 -20.85 8.66
C MET A 720 2.46 -21.46 9.73
N VAL A 721 1.74 -22.52 9.36
CA VAL A 721 0.91 -23.32 10.26
C VAL A 721 1.54 -24.69 10.40
N ASP A 722 1.80 -25.10 11.64
CA ASP A 722 2.37 -26.40 11.90
C ASP A 722 1.34 -27.52 11.70
N GLY A 723 1.80 -28.62 11.12
CA GLY A 723 0.95 -29.69 10.58
C GLY A 723 -0.05 -30.26 11.58
N PRO A 724 0.37 -30.73 12.76
CA PRO A 724 -0.54 -31.19 13.81
C PRO A 724 -1.59 -30.17 14.29
N ARG A 725 -1.39 -28.87 14.00
CA ARG A 725 -2.28 -27.76 14.40
C ARG A 725 -3.12 -27.21 13.25
N ALA A 726 -2.88 -27.65 12.01
CA ALA A 726 -3.56 -27.14 10.81
C ALA A 726 -5.09 -27.17 10.92
N ALA A 727 -5.68 -28.28 11.36
CA ALA A 727 -7.14 -28.37 11.53
C ALA A 727 -7.69 -27.40 12.59
N GLN A 728 -6.95 -27.16 13.67
CA GLN A 728 -7.35 -26.25 14.74
C GLN A 728 -7.29 -24.79 14.28
N VAL A 729 -6.20 -24.37 13.62
CA VAL A 729 -6.05 -23.00 13.11
C VAL A 729 -7.08 -22.74 12.00
N ALA A 730 -7.36 -23.71 11.13
CA ALA A 730 -8.40 -23.59 10.10
C ALA A 730 -9.78 -23.31 10.69
N GLY A 731 -10.18 -24.05 11.75
CA GLY A 731 -11.43 -23.82 12.46
C GLY A 731 -11.49 -22.42 13.09
N ILE A 732 -10.43 -22.03 13.81
CA ILE A 732 -10.33 -20.73 14.49
C ILE A 732 -10.43 -19.53 13.52
N LEU A 733 -9.86 -19.66 12.30
CA LEU A 733 -10.00 -18.65 11.24
C LEU A 733 -11.40 -18.66 10.61
N HIS A 734 -11.98 -19.83 10.39
CA HIS A 734 -13.31 -19.99 9.81
C HIS A 734 -14.42 -19.42 10.72
N GLU A 735 -14.34 -19.66 12.03
CA GLU A 735 -15.22 -19.08 13.08
C GLU A 735 -15.28 -17.54 13.08
N ARG A 736 -14.31 -16.86 12.42
CA ARG A 736 -14.12 -15.41 12.47
C ARG A 736 -14.20 -14.74 11.09
N ASP A 737 -14.75 -15.46 10.10
CA ASP A 737 -14.82 -15.05 8.69
C ASP A 737 -13.45 -14.60 8.13
N ILE A 738 -12.36 -15.27 8.51
CA ILE A 738 -11.00 -14.95 8.04
C ILE A 738 -10.63 -15.90 6.89
N PRO A 739 -10.80 -15.50 5.62
CA PRO A 739 -10.45 -16.34 4.49
C PRO A 739 -8.93 -16.54 4.38
N PHE A 740 -8.52 -17.75 4.07
CA PHE A 740 -7.13 -18.13 3.79
C PHE A 740 -7.05 -19.10 2.62
N SER A 741 -5.87 -19.16 1.97
CA SER A 741 -5.53 -20.16 0.97
C SER A 741 -4.19 -20.82 1.30
N ILE A 742 -3.99 -22.08 0.91
CA ILE A 742 -2.72 -22.78 1.14
C ILE A 742 -1.75 -22.39 0.02
N ALA A 743 -0.78 -21.53 0.33
CA ALA A 743 0.26 -21.08 -0.61
C ALA A 743 1.36 -22.14 -0.79
N ILE A 744 1.75 -22.82 0.29
CA ILE A 744 2.68 -23.95 0.27
C ILE A 744 2.05 -25.11 1.06
N SER A 745 1.79 -26.22 0.38
CA SER A 745 1.12 -27.40 0.94
C SER A 745 2.04 -28.33 1.75
N ASP A 746 3.35 -28.22 1.55
CA ASP A 746 4.38 -29.03 2.19
C ASP A 746 5.74 -28.31 2.19
N ILE A 747 6.09 -27.67 3.31
CA ILE A 747 7.38 -26.97 3.45
C ILE A 747 8.58 -27.93 3.38
N ALA A 748 8.43 -29.17 3.85
CA ALA A 748 9.52 -30.13 3.88
C ALA A 748 10.01 -30.47 2.47
N THR A 749 9.11 -30.66 1.50
CA THR A 749 9.51 -30.93 0.11
C THR A 749 10.30 -29.80 -0.55
N LEU A 750 10.07 -28.55 -0.18
CA LEU A 750 10.84 -27.41 -0.68
C LEU A 750 12.24 -27.37 -0.05
N ILE A 751 12.35 -27.64 1.25
CA ILE A 751 13.66 -27.77 1.94
C ILE A 751 14.45 -28.97 1.40
N GLU A 752 13.80 -30.12 1.18
CA GLU A 752 14.41 -31.31 0.55
C GLU A 752 14.86 -31.02 -0.89
N ARG A 753 14.11 -30.24 -1.68
CA ARG A 753 14.52 -29.81 -3.02
C ARG A 753 15.73 -28.86 -2.97
N GLU A 754 15.73 -27.89 -2.05
CA GLU A 754 16.80 -26.92 -1.86
C GLU A 754 18.12 -27.59 -1.46
N GLN A 755 18.06 -28.51 -0.48
CA GLN A 755 19.21 -29.32 -0.03
C GLN A 755 19.57 -30.44 -1.03
N GLY A 756 18.60 -30.92 -1.81
CA GLY A 756 18.70 -32.09 -2.68
C GLY A 756 18.91 -33.41 -1.92
N ASN A 757 19.24 -34.48 -2.66
CA ASN A 757 19.69 -35.78 -2.12
C ASN A 757 21.10 -35.72 -1.47
N THR A 758 21.34 -34.69 -0.66
CA THR A 758 22.59 -34.44 0.05
C THR A 758 22.57 -35.06 1.45
N ILE A 759 21.41 -35.22 2.09
CA ILE A 759 21.29 -35.87 3.42
C ILE A 759 21.84 -37.31 3.37
N THR A 760 21.48 -38.09 2.34
CA THR A 760 21.99 -39.45 2.09
C THR A 760 23.47 -39.51 1.63
N ARG A 761 24.12 -38.35 1.41
CA ARG A 761 25.56 -38.24 1.08
C ARG A 761 26.39 -37.62 2.20
N ALA A 762 25.83 -36.74 3.02
CA ALA A 762 26.50 -36.08 4.15
C ALA A 762 26.96 -37.08 5.21
N ILE A 763 26.12 -38.09 5.52
CA ILE A 763 26.44 -39.19 6.46
C ILE A 763 27.63 -40.06 5.96
N ARG A 764 28.05 -39.91 4.70
CA ARG A 764 29.02 -40.80 4.02
C ARG A 764 30.35 -40.18 3.60
N ARG A 765 30.67 -38.94 4.00
CA ARG A 765 31.99 -38.35 3.74
C ARG A 765 32.62 -37.72 4.99
N SER A 766 33.68 -38.36 5.45
CA SER A 766 34.66 -37.77 6.36
C SER A 766 35.42 -36.61 5.68
N SER A 767 36.12 -35.82 6.50
CA SER A 767 36.83 -34.61 6.12
C SER A 767 38.08 -34.88 5.27
N SER A 768 37.94 -34.92 3.94
CA SER A 768 39.06 -34.92 2.98
C SER A 768 38.69 -34.48 1.54
N GLY A 769 37.55 -33.83 1.34
CA GLY A 769 37.20 -33.22 0.04
C GLY A 769 37.82 -31.83 -0.14
N PRO A 770 38.05 -31.36 -1.39
CA PRO A 770 38.36 -29.95 -1.61
C PRO A 770 37.23 -29.07 -1.07
N ARG A 771 37.56 -27.90 -0.51
CA ARG A 771 36.56 -26.88 -0.14
C ARG A 771 35.70 -26.58 -1.36
N LYS A 772 34.38 -26.48 -1.17
CA LYS A 772 33.51 -25.94 -2.21
C LYS A 772 33.96 -24.52 -2.52
N THR A 773 34.16 -24.22 -3.79
CA THR A 773 34.24 -22.85 -4.28
C THR A 773 32.85 -22.24 -4.27
N MET A 774 32.78 -20.92 -4.12
CA MET A 774 31.53 -20.18 -4.31
C MET A 774 31.04 -20.34 -5.75
N ASP A 775 29.73 -20.47 -5.90
CA ASP A 775 29.00 -20.46 -7.16
C ASP A 775 27.63 -19.80 -6.94
N TRP A 776 26.90 -19.50 -8.03
CA TRP A 776 25.52 -18.99 -7.96
C TRP A 776 24.50 -20.02 -8.46
N MET A 777 24.85 -21.30 -8.34
CA MET A 777 24.03 -22.47 -8.69
C MET A 777 23.52 -23.21 -7.44
N SER A 778 23.94 -22.79 -6.25
CA SER A 778 23.57 -23.29 -4.92
C SER A 778 23.55 -22.15 -3.90
N TYR A 779 22.85 -22.34 -2.78
CA TYR A 779 23.12 -21.56 -1.57
C TYR A 779 24.31 -22.14 -0.82
N HIS A 780 25.15 -21.27 -0.26
CA HIS A 780 26.44 -21.63 0.35
C HIS A 780 26.48 -21.31 1.84
N ARG A 781 27.34 -22.02 2.59
CA ARG A 781 27.55 -21.76 4.02
C ARG A 781 28.50 -20.59 4.25
N LEU A 782 28.53 -20.10 5.49
CA LEU A 782 29.31 -18.92 5.89
C LEU A 782 30.81 -19.10 5.58
N ASP A 783 31.35 -20.31 5.74
CA ASP A 783 32.76 -20.62 5.47
C ASP A 783 33.14 -20.45 3.99
N THR A 784 32.22 -20.79 3.09
CA THR A 784 32.38 -20.67 1.64
C THR A 784 32.23 -19.22 1.19
N ILE A 785 31.28 -18.48 1.76
CA ILE A 785 31.09 -17.03 1.52
C ILE A 785 32.31 -16.24 2.03
N TYR A 786 32.85 -16.59 3.19
CA TYR A 786 34.03 -15.93 3.77
C TYR A 786 35.30 -16.27 2.98
N ALA A 787 35.48 -17.52 2.56
CA ALA A 787 36.57 -17.91 1.66
C ALA A 787 36.47 -17.22 0.29
N PHE A 788 35.27 -16.95 -0.23
CA PHE A 788 35.07 -16.16 -1.44
C PHE A 788 35.58 -14.73 -1.30
N MET A 789 35.21 -14.01 -0.23
CA MET A 789 35.70 -12.65 0.00
C MET A 789 37.22 -12.61 0.19
N GLU A 790 37.78 -13.57 0.92
CA GLU A 790 39.24 -13.72 1.12
C GLU A 790 39.97 -14.00 -0.19
N ASN A 791 39.45 -14.91 -1.03
CA ASN A 791 40.01 -15.21 -2.34
C ASN A 791 39.93 -14.00 -3.28
N LEU A 792 38.80 -13.27 -3.29
CA LEU A 792 38.61 -12.10 -4.17
C LEU A 792 39.56 -10.95 -3.80
N ALA A 793 39.84 -10.76 -2.50
CA ALA A 793 40.88 -9.84 -2.04
C ALA A 793 42.31 -10.32 -2.30
N ALA A 794 42.56 -11.64 -2.33
CA ALA A 794 43.87 -12.19 -2.71
C ALA A 794 44.13 -12.14 -4.23
N GLU A 795 43.07 -12.24 -5.04
CA GLU A 795 43.11 -12.19 -6.51
C GLU A 795 43.18 -10.75 -7.04
N TYR A 796 42.46 -9.81 -6.41
CA TYR A 796 42.39 -8.40 -6.80
C TYR A 796 42.85 -7.44 -5.67
N PRO A 797 44.08 -7.58 -5.12
CA PRO A 797 44.53 -6.86 -3.92
C PRO A 797 44.68 -5.33 -4.08
N TYR A 798 44.61 -4.82 -5.31
CA TYR A 798 44.59 -3.38 -5.60
C TYR A 798 43.18 -2.77 -5.56
N LEU A 799 42.14 -3.60 -5.65
CA LEU A 799 40.73 -3.17 -5.59
C LEU A 799 40.05 -3.61 -4.28
N CYS A 800 40.39 -4.80 -3.79
CA CYS A 800 39.64 -5.52 -2.77
C CYS A 800 40.40 -5.68 -1.46
N SER A 801 39.70 -5.45 -0.34
CA SER A 801 40.21 -5.74 1.01
C SER A 801 39.10 -6.29 1.91
N VAL A 802 39.44 -7.22 2.80
CA VAL A 802 38.48 -7.79 3.78
C VAL A 802 38.84 -7.30 5.18
N SER A 803 37.81 -6.91 5.93
CA SER A 803 37.93 -6.43 7.31
C SER A 803 36.92 -7.12 8.22
N VAL A 804 37.23 -7.18 9.52
CA VAL A 804 36.32 -7.66 10.57
C VAL A 804 35.77 -6.43 11.30
N ILE A 805 34.48 -6.13 11.12
CA ILE A 805 33.85 -4.92 11.70
C ILE A 805 33.37 -5.13 13.14
N GLY A 806 33.29 -6.38 13.58
CA GLY A 806 32.89 -6.78 14.92
C GLY A 806 32.80 -8.30 15.05
N ARG A 807 32.20 -8.76 16.16
CA ARG A 807 31.85 -10.17 16.37
C ARG A 807 30.39 -10.28 16.72
N SER A 808 29.78 -11.40 16.34
CA SER A 808 28.43 -11.78 16.72
C SER A 808 28.33 -12.29 18.15
N VAL A 809 27.11 -12.57 18.62
CA VAL A 809 26.81 -13.12 19.95
C VAL A 809 27.59 -14.41 20.27
N GLU A 810 27.60 -15.37 19.36
CA GLU A 810 28.32 -16.65 19.48
C GLU A 810 29.81 -16.51 19.08
N GLY A 811 30.30 -15.28 18.84
CA GLY A 811 31.71 -14.96 18.70
C GLY A 811 32.31 -15.12 17.29
N ARG A 812 31.48 -15.29 16.24
CA ARG A 812 31.96 -15.33 14.85
C ARG A 812 32.38 -13.93 14.41
N ASP A 813 33.48 -13.83 13.64
CA ASP A 813 33.92 -12.57 13.04
C ASP A 813 32.89 -12.10 11.99
N ILE A 814 32.43 -10.84 12.08
CA ILE A 814 31.53 -10.23 11.09
C ILE A 814 32.41 -9.59 10.00
N LYS A 815 32.47 -10.23 8.83
CA LYS A 815 33.37 -9.84 7.72
C LYS A 815 32.70 -8.96 6.66
N MET A 816 33.37 -7.85 6.34
CA MET A 816 33.00 -6.91 5.28
C MET A 816 34.10 -6.86 4.21
N LEU A 817 33.69 -6.93 2.95
CA LEU A 817 34.53 -6.68 1.77
C LEU A 817 34.43 -5.20 1.39
N LYS A 818 35.57 -4.50 1.25
CA LYS A 818 35.63 -3.20 0.60
C LYS A 818 36.16 -3.37 -0.84
N ILE A 819 35.49 -2.76 -1.80
CA ILE A 819 35.98 -2.57 -3.19
C ILE A 819 36.19 -1.07 -3.41
N SER A 820 37.36 -0.66 -3.92
CA SER A 820 37.71 0.74 -4.16
C SER A 820 38.85 0.86 -5.17
N ASN A 821 38.84 1.90 -6.01
CA ASN A 821 39.99 2.28 -6.85
C ASN A 821 41.03 3.15 -6.12
N GLY A 822 40.84 3.42 -4.81
CA GLY A 822 41.74 4.24 -3.99
C GLY A 822 41.53 5.74 -4.09
N ASN A 823 40.58 6.23 -4.88
CA ASN A 823 40.27 7.65 -5.01
C ASN A 823 39.56 8.18 -3.75
N THR A 824 40.19 9.13 -3.05
CA THR A 824 39.64 9.72 -1.81
C THR A 824 38.36 10.54 -2.02
N ASN A 825 38.01 10.87 -3.26
CA ASN A 825 36.80 11.61 -3.61
C ASN A 825 35.59 10.69 -3.88
N ASN A 826 35.75 9.36 -3.81
CA ASN A 826 34.67 8.41 -4.00
C ASN A 826 33.60 8.55 -2.91
N ALA A 827 32.33 8.55 -3.33
CA ALA A 827 31.22 8.36 -2.40
C ALA A 827 31.17 6.91 -1.90
N GLY A 828 30.84 6.74 -0.62
CA GLY A 828 30.59 5.41 -0.03
C GLY A 828 29.24 4.84 -0.47
N VAL A 829 29.23 3.56 -0.83
CA VAL A 829 28.02 2.76 -1.08
C VAL A 829 28.02 1.60 -0.10
N TRP A 830 27.06 1.57 0.82
CA TRP A 830 26.87 0.44 1.73
C TRP A 830 25.90 -0.58 1.13
N MET A 831 26.23 -1.86 1.20
CA MET A 831 25.38 -2.97 0.77
C MET A 831 25.45 -4.15 1.73
N ASP A 832 24.34 -4.54 2.35
CA ASP A 832 24.26 -5.69 3.25
C ASP A 832 23.20 -6.73 2.84
N GLY A 833 23.35 -7.93 3.41
CA GLY A 833 22.41 -9.05 3.25
C GLY A 833 22.42 -9.99 4.46
N ALA A 834 21.43 -10.87 4.52
CA ALA A 834 21.20 -11.82 5.62
C ALA A 834 21.31 -11.20 7.04
N ILE A 835 20.73 -10.01 7.23
CA ILE A 835 20.39 -9.48 8.56
C ILE A 835 19.31 -10.34 9.23
N HIS A 836 18.31 -10.79 8.46
CA HIS A 836 17.52 -11.98 8.78
C HIS A 836 18.11 -13.18 8.03
N PRO A 837 18.49 -14.28 8.70
CA PRO A 837 19.27 -15.32 8.03
C PRO A 837 18.46 -16.32 7.21
N ARG A 838 17.12 -16.40 7.36
CA ARG A 838 16.26 -17.25 6.51
C ARG A 838 16.17 -16.78 5.05
N GLU A 839 16.63 -15.58 4.76
CA GLU A 839 16.42 -14.85 3.51
C GLU A 839 17.59 -15.13 2.54
N TRP A 840 17.86 -16.43 2.27
CA TRP A 840 19.07 -16.97 1.62
C TRP A 840 19.42 -16.40 0.23
N ILE A 841 18.46 -15.79 -0.47
CA ILE A 841 18.73 -15.10 -1.73
C ILE A 841 19.51 -13.79 -1.53
N SER A 842 19.38 -13.10 -0.40
CA SER A 842 20.11 -11.85 -0.12
C SER A 842 21.65 -12.01 -0.13
N PRO A 843 22.30 -12.95 0.58
CA PRO A 843 23.75 -13.14 0.49
C PRO A 843 24.19 -13.60 -0.92
N ALA A 844 23.36 -14.35 -1.63
CA ALA A 844 23.67 -14.81 -2.98
C ALA A 844 23.66 -13.67 -4.00
N VAL A 845 22.70 -12.74 -3.91
CA VAL A 845 22.66 -11.52 -4.74
C VAL A 845 23.81 -10.57 -4.36
N VAL A 846 24.04 -10.31 -3.07
CA VAL A 846 25.11 -9.40 -2.62
C VAL A 846 26.50 -9.90 -3.01
N THR A 847 26.77 -11.21 -2.93
CA THR A 847 28.04 -11.79 -3.42
C THR A 847 28.15 -11.80 -4.95
N TYR A 848 27.05 -11.97 -5.68
CA TYR A 848 27.06 -11.89 -7.14
C TYR A 848 27.42 -10.47 -7.60
N ILE A 849 26.81 -9.45 -7.01
CA ILE A 849 27.11 -8.04 -7.32
C ILE A 849 28.59 -7.75 -7.02
N ALA A 850 29.12 -8.21 -5.90
CA ALA A 850 30.55 -8.09 -5.59
C ALA A 850 31.45 -8.77 -6.64
N ASP A 851 31.14 -10.01 -7.04
CA ASP A 851 31.92 -10.73 -8.07
C ASP A 851 31.89 -9.99 -9.41
N ARG A 852 30.71 -9.54 -9.86
CA ARG A 852 30.56 -8.77 -11.11
C ARG A 852 31.37 -7.47 -11.06
N ILE A 853 31.18 -6.65 -10.02
CA ILE A 853 31.89 -5.36 -9.88
C ILE A 853 33.40 -5.55 -9.93
N VAL A 854 33.96 -6.55 -9.25
CA VAL A 854 35.42 -6.77 -9.23
C VAL A 854 35.92 -7.35 -10.54
N ARG A 855 35.27 -8.38 -11.09
CA ARG A 855 35.79 -9.12 -12.25
C ARG A 855 35.64 -8.37 -13.57
N THR A 856 34.66 -7.48 -13.69
CA THR A 856 34.47 -6.62 -14.87
C THR A 856 34.77 -5.15 -14.56
N PHE A 857 35.54 -4.82 -13.51
CA PHE A 857 35.74 -3.45 -13.03
C PHE A 857 36.16 -2.46 -14.13
N ASN A 858 37.06 -2.88 -15.03
CA ASN A 858 37.57 -2.05 -16.13
C ASN A 858 36.59 -1.89 -17.31
N GLU A 859 35.45 -2.59 -17.28
CA GLU A 859 34.38 -2.55 -18.30
C GLU A 859 33.15 -1.78 -17.78
N LEU A 860 33.14 -1.40 -16.50
CA LEU A 860 32.02 -0.74 -15.82
C LEU A 860 32.13 0.79 -15.88
N PRO A 861 30.99 1.50 -15.92
CA PRO A 861 30.98 2.96 -16.02
C PRO A 861 31.46 3.64 -14.72
N ASP A 862 31.92 4.88 -14.86
CA ASP A 862 32.32 5.79 -13.76
C ASP A 862 31.30 5.86 -12.62
N SER A 863 30.00 5.73 -12.92
CA SER A 863 28.94 5.70 -11.91
C SER A 863 29.13 4.56 -10.89
N VAL A 864 29.68 3.42 -11.33
CA VAL A 864 29.98 2.24 -10.51
C VAL A 864 31.44 2.23 -10.02
N THR A 865 32.40 2.66 -10.84
CA THR A 865 33.84 2.54 -10.51
C THR A 865 34.38 3.68 -9.64
N ASN A 866 33.81 4.90 -9.74
CA ASN A 866 34.12 6.02 -8.84
C ASN A 866 33.23 5.99 -7.58
N LYS A 867 33.24 4.84 -6.89
CA LYS A 867 32.54 4.56 -5.63
C LYS A 867 33.40 3.65 -4.75
N ASP A 868 33.32 3.85 -3.45
CA ASP A 868 33.85 2.92 -2.47
C ASP A 868 32.71 2.01 -1.98
N TRP A 869 32.73 0.75 -2.40
CA TRP A 869 31.70 -0.23 -2.05
C TRP A 869 32.06 -0.92 -0.74
N TYR A 870 31.16 -0.88 0.23
CA TYR A 870 31.26 -1.52 1.54
C TYR A 870 30.21 -2.62 1.61
N ILE A 871 30.65 -3.87 1.45
CA ILE A 871 29.78 -5.01 1.20
C ILE A 871 29.82 -5.98 2.39
N LEU A 872 28.67 -6.23 3.01
CA LEU A 872 28.48 -7.14 4.14
C LEU A 872 27.49 -8.26 3.76
N PRO A 873 27.92 -9.35 3.11
CA PRO A 873 26.99 -10.35 2.58
C PRO A 873 26.19 -11.10 3.65
N VAL A 874 26.71 -11.22 4.87
CA VAL A 874 26.02 -11.86 5.99
C VAL A 874 26.23 -11.03 7.26
N MET A 875 25.24 -10.17 7.57
CA MET A 875 25.23 -9.37 8.80
C MET A 875 24.95 -10.20 10.06
N ASN A 876 24.17 -11.29 9.96
CA ASN A 876 23.80 -12.17 11.08
C ASN A 876 24.43 -13.58 10.93
N PRO A 877 25.76 -13.73 11.11
CA PRO A 877 26.46 -14.98 10.81
C PRO A 877 26.03 -16.15 11.70
N ASP A 878 25.59 -15.88 12.94
CA ASP A 878 25.16 -16.91 13.89
C ASP A 878 23.82 -17.50 13.50
N GLY A 879 22.84 -16.63 13.23
CA GLY A 879 21.55 -17.08 12.71
C GLY A 879 21.70 -17.73 11.34
N TYR A 880 22.64 -17.27 10.50
CA TYR A 880 22.86 -17.85 9.16
C TYR A 880 23.35 -19.30 9.27
N GLU A 881 24.39 -19.55 10.05
CA GLU A 881 24.84 -20.91 10.31
C GLU A 881 23.79 -21.76 11.04
N TYR A 882 22.94 -21.17 11.89
CA TYR A 882 21.79 -21.85 12.49
C TYR A 882 20.74 -22.28 11.44
N THR A 883 20.49 -21.48 10.39
CA THR A 883 19.60 -21.89 9.28
C THR A 883 20.15 -23.02 8.42
N HIS A 884 21.48 -23.15 8.33
CA HIS A 884 22.15 -24.25 7.61
C HIS A 884 22.28 -25.54 8.44
N THR A 885 21.99 -25.51 9.75
CA THR A 885 22.32 -26.63 10.66
C THR A 885 21.22 -27.07 11.62
N HIS A 886 20.22 -26.23 11.90
CA HIS A 886 19.18 -26.51 12.91
C HIS A 886 17.76 -26.12 12.45
N ASP A 887 17.54 -24.87 12.05
CA ASP A 887 16.21 -24.34 11.70
C ASP A 887 16.31 -23.38 10.52
N ARG A 888 15.98 -23.89 9.33
CA ARG A 888 16.01 -23.17 8.05
C ARG A 888 15.15 -21.90 8.02
N MET A 889 14.18 -21.74 8.93
CA MET A 889 13.25 -20.60 8.99
C MET A 889 13.60 -19.57 10.10
N TRP A 890 14.75 -19.71 10.76
CA TRP A 890 15.19 -18.79 11.81
C TRP A 890 15.44 -17.36 11.30
N ARG A 891 14.84 -16.37 11.96
CA ARG A 891 14.89 -14.93 11.58
C ARG A 891 15.81 -14.06 12.44
N LYS A 892 15.87 -14.30 13.74
CA LYS A 892 16.53 -13.42 14.73
C LYS A 892 18.05 -13.65 14.80
N ASN A 893 18.80 -12.89 15.60
CA ASN A 893 20.17 -13.30 15.98
C ASN A 893 20.13 -14.46 17.01
N ARG A 894 21.22 -14.68 17.77
CA ARG A 894 21.34 -15.80 18.73
C ARG A 894 21.51 -15.38 20.21
N ALA A 895 21.25 -14.11 20.54
CA ALA A 895 21.24 -13.63 21.93
C ALA A 895 20.26 -14.40 22.82
N ARG A 896 20.50 -14.47 24.12
CA ARG A 896 19.67 -15.23 25.08
C ARG A 896 19.03 -14.31 26.10
N TYR A 897 17.71 -14.39 26.18
CA TYR A 897 16.87 -13.59 27.07
C TYR A 897 15.96 -14.54 27.85
N GLY A 898 16.51 -15.09 28.95
CA GLY A 898 15.88 -16.19 29.70
C GLY A 898 15.86 -17.49 28.87
N GLU A 899 14.68 -18.08 28.72
CA GLU A 899 14.47 -19.26 27.86
C GLU A 899 14.36 -18.89 26.36
N CYS A 900 14.08 -17.62 26.06
CA CYS A 900 13.91 -17.10 24.71
C CYS A 900 15.26 -16.77 24.05
N VAL A 901 15.28 -16.83 22.71
CA VAL A 901 16.49 -16.65 21.90
C VAL A 901 16.24 -15.70 20.74
N GLY A 902 17.18 -14.78 20.55
CA GLY A 902 17.30 -13.86 19.42
C GLY A 902 16.54 -12.55 19.55
N VAL A 903 17.13 -11.50 18.99
CA VAL A 903 16.52 -10.19 18.68
C VAL A 903 16.35 -10.06 17.17
N ASP A 904 15.28 -9.38 16.73
CA ASP A 904 15.15 -8.95 15.33
C ASP A 904 16.08 -7.77 15.10
N LEU A 905 17.19 -8.01 14.38
CA LEU A 905 18.21 -6.99 14.14
C LEU A 905 17.66 -5.80 13.34
N ASN A 906 16.64 -5.99 12.49
CA ASN A 906 15.97 -4.91 11.77
C ASN A 906 14.83 -4.27 12.59
N ARG A 907 14.86 -4.44 13.93
CA ARG A 907 14.10 -3.67 14.93
C ARG A 907 15.01 -3.05 16.01
N ASN A 908 16.33 -3.23 15.90
CA ASN A 908 17.30 -2.89 16.94
C ASN A 908 18.12 -1.61 16.63
N PHE A 909 17.84 -0.90 15.54
CA PHE A 909 18.46 0.40 15.26
C PHE A 909 17.75 1.55 16.02
N SER A 910 18.40 2.70 16.18
CA SER A 910 17.92 3.74 17.11
C SER A 910 16.80 4.66 16.61
N TYR A 911 16.48 4.69 15.31
CA TYR A 911 15.47 5.61 14.80
C TYR A 911 14.06 5.03 14.90
N GLY A 912 13.14 5.76 15.53
CA GLY A 912 11.81 5.26 15.88
C GLY A 912 11.83 4.03 16.79
N PHE A 913 12.90 3.78 17.56
CA PHE A 913 13.04 2.55 18.34
C PHE A 913 11.91 2.37 19.36
N GLY A 914 11.16 1.27 19.24
CA GLY A 914 10.00 0.99 20.09
C GLY A 914 8.73 1.79 19.77
N GLU A 915 8.75 2.70 18.78
CA GLU A 915 7.57 3.47 18.42
C GLU A 915 6.43 2.60 17.84
N LYS A 916 5.20 3.11 17.99
CA LYS A 916 3.93 2.40 17.71
C LYS A 916 3.70 1.13 18.55
N GLY A 917 4.56 0.83 19.53
CA GLY A 917 4.46 -0.38 20.35
C GLY A 917 4.44 -1.64 19.48
N GLU A 918 3.63 -2.62 19.87
CA GLU A 918 3.50 -3.95 19.22
C GLU A 918 3.04 -3.91 17.75
N GLU A 919 2.58 -2.75 17.25
CA GLU A 919 2.35 -2.56 15.80
C GLU A 919 3.67 -2.42 15.02
N GLY A 920 4.68 -1.76 15.61
CA GLY A 920 5.96 -1.43 14.97
C GLY A 920 7.11 -2.39 15.32
N SER A 921 7.15 -2.88 16.55
CA SER A 921 8.15 -3.83 17.07
C SER A 921 7.67 -4.40 18.41
N SER A 922 8.25 -5.49 18.92
CA SER A 922 7.81 -6.09 20.20
C SER A 922 8.85 -5.98 21.30
N ASP A 923 8.47 -5.84 22.58
CA ASP A 923 9.38 -6.02 23.72
C ASP A 923 9.30 -7.40 24.40
N ASP A 924 8.42 -8.30 23.96
CA ASP A 924 8.45 -9.70 24.39
C ASP A 924 9.64 -10.44 23.73
N PRO A 925 10.59 -11.02 24.49
CA PRO A 925 11.67 -11.84 23.93
C PRO A 925 11.18 -13.09 23.16
N GLY A 926 9.97 -13.57 23.43
CA GLY A 926 9.32 -14.64 22.68
C GLY A 926 8.96 -14.25 21.24
N ASN A 927 8.60 -12.98 21.02
CA ASN A 927 8.08 -12.48 19.74
C ASN A 927 9.13 -12.51 18.62
N VAL A 928 8.68 -12.78 17.39
CA VAL A 928 9.50 -12.81 16.17
C VAL A 928 10.07 -11.43 15.79
N PHE A 929 9.42 -10.35 16.23
CA PHE A 929 9.82 -8.94 16.04
C PHE A 929 10.40 -8.29 17.32
N PHE A 930 10.96 -9.08 18.24
CA PHE A 930 11.56 -8.57 19.48
C PHE A 930 12.66 -7.53 19.20
N ARG A 931 12.49 -6.30 19.70
CA ARG A 931 13.38 -5.14 19.47
C ARG A 931 14.70 -5.20 20.24
N GLY A 932 14.82 -6.07 21.24
CA GLY A 932 15.91 -6.06 22.20
C GLY A 932 15.66 -5.05 23.34
N PRO A 933 16.47 -5.08 24.42
CA PRO A 933 16.29 -4.20 25.59
C PRO A 933 16.60 -2.72 25.30
N SER A 934 17.35 -2.42 24.25
CA SER A 934 17.68 -1.06 23.82
C SER A 934 18.19 -1.05 22.38
N ALA A 935 18.15 0.12 21.72
CA ALA A 935 18.77 0.29 20.41
C ALA A 935 20.28 0.00 20.48
N PHE A 936 20.77 -0.79 19.51
CA PHE A 936 22.14 -1.31 19.46
C PHE A 936 22.56 -2.14 20.67
N SER A 937 21.61 -2.84 21.31
CA SER A 937 21.92 -3.88 22.31
C SER A 937 22.70 -5.05 21.71
N GLU A 938 22.46 -5.36 20.43
CA GLU A 938 23.02 -6.52 19.77
C GLU A 938 24.40 -6.18 19.14
N PRO A 939 25.38 -7.07 19.25
CA PRO A 939 26.74 -6.77 18.79
C PRO A 939 26.82 -6.70 17.25
N GLU A 940 25.90 -7.33 16.53
CA GLU A 940 25.80 -7.24 15.07
C GLU A 940 25.41 -5.83 14.58
N THR A 941 24.34 -5.24 15.15
CA THR A 941 23.90 -3.87 14.79
C THR A 941 24.89 -2.82 15.31
N ALA A 942 25.46 -3.03 16.50
CA ALA A 942 26.51 -2.17 17.04
C ALA A 942 27.80 -2.18 16.18
N ALA A 943 28.10 -3.30 15.49
CA ALA A 943 29.21 -3.38 14.54
C ALA A 943 28.93 -2.63 13.24
N VAL A 944 27.73 -2.76 12.66
CA VAL A 944 27.31 -2.00 11.46
C VAL A 944 27.28 -0.50 11.75
N ARG A 945 26.72 -0.09 12.90
CA ARG A 945 26.74 1.31 13.38
C ARG A 945 28.16 1.85 13.39
N ARG A 946 29.11 1.11 13.96
CA ARG A 946 30.52 1.51 14.01
C ARG A 946 31.12 1.63 12.62
N ALA A 947 30.94 0.61 11.77
CA ALA A 947 31.53 0.54 10.44
C ALA A 947 31.10 1.70 9.53
N ILE A 948 29.86 2.19 9.68
CA ILE A 948 29.33 3.32 8.91
C ILE A 948 29.73 4.65 9.57
N SER A 949 29.47 4.85 10.86
CA SER A 949 29.67 6.16 11.52
C SER A 949 31.14 6.50 11.80
N GLU A 950 32.06 5.52 11.76
CA GLU A 950 33.52 5.74 11.87
C GLU A 950 34.25 5.66 10.51
N ALA A 951 33.52 5.58 9.38
CA ALA A 951 34.13 5.51 8.05
C ALA A 951 34.79 6.84 7.63
N PRO A 952 35.91 6.81 6.87
CA PRO A 952 36.58 8.01 6.38
C PRO A 952 35.89 8.64 5.15
N CYS A 953 34.86 8.01 4.58
CA CYS A 953 34.14 8.47 3.40
C CYS A 953 32.70 8.89 3.74
N THR A 954 32.16 9.87 3.02
CA THR A 954 30.73 10.16 3.07
C THR A 954 29.96 9.10 2.29
N PHE A 955 29.10 8.34 2.96
CA PHE A 955 28.15 7.46 2.29
C PHE A 955 27.07 8.28 1.57
N LYS A 956 26.71 7.84 0.35
CA LYS A 956 25.57 8.39 -0.40
C LYS A 956 24.45 7.39 -0.59
N VAL A 957 24.76 6.10 -0.61
CA VAL A 957 23.79 5.03 -0.84
C VAL A 957 23.90 3.98 0.27
N PHE A 958 22.75 3.47 0.72
CA PHE A 958 22.62 2.36 1.66
C PHE A 958 21.59 1.37 1.12
N LEU A 959 22.00 0.13 0.85
CA LEU A 959 21.14 -0.95 0.33
C LEU A 959 21.14 -2.14 1.28
N SER A 960 20.02 -2.41 1.93
CA SER A 960 19.83 -3.61 2.76
C SER A 960 18.96 -4.62 2.02
N PHE A 961 19.54 -5.78 1.68
CA PHE A 961 18.87 -6.81 0.87
C PHE A 961 18.19 -7.87 1.75
N HIS A 962 16.91 -8.09 1.43
CA HIS A 962 15.98 -8.91 2.18
C HIS A 962 15.23 -9.88 1.26
N SER A 963 14.44 -10.79 1.81
CA SER A 963 13.34 -11.39 1.04
C SER A 963 12.15 -11.72 1.95
N TYR A 964 10.91 -11.78 1.45
CA TYR A 964 10.47 -11.69 0.07
C TYR A 964 9.30 -10.72 -0.08
N GLY A 965 9.25 -10.05 -1.22
CA GLY A 965 8.15 -9.15 -1.53
C GLY A 965 8.06 -8.73 -2.99
N GLU A 966 9.20 -8.67 -3.68
CA GLU A 966 9.36 -7.91 -4.93
C GLU A 966 8.92 -6.44 -4.69
N VAL A 967 9.56 -5.78 -3.72
CA VAL A 967 9.38 -4.34 -3.43
C VAL A 967 10.72 -3.66 -3.15
N ILE A 968 10.81 -2.39 -3.51
CA ILE A 968 11.88 -1.45 -3.17
C ILE A 968 11.27 -0.42 -2.22
N ILE A 969 11.66 -0.44 -0.97
CA ILE A 969 11.07 0.38 0.10
C ILE A 969 12.11 1.30 0.71
N PHE A 970 11.67 2.52 1.01
CA PHE A 970 12.48 3.57 1.61
C PHE A 970 11.79 4.15 2.88
N PRO A 971 12.44 5.05 3.64
CA PRO A 971 11.86 5.61 4.85
C PRO A 971 10.50 6.32 4.64
N TRP A 972 9.59 6.31 5.60
CA TRP A 972 9.72 5.76 6.96
C TRP A 972 9.04 4.39 7.11
N GLY A 973 9.57 3.57 8.04
CA GLY A 973 8.87 2.40 8.59
C GLY A 973 8.02 2.74 9.81
N TYR A 974 8.51 3.60 10.70
CA TYR A 974 7.85 3.88 11.99
C TYR A 974 6.64 4.83 11.91
N THR A 975 6.52 5.68 10.88
CA THR A 975 5.37 6.59 10.67
C THR A 975 4.75 6.44 9.28
N SER A 976 3.50 6.90 9.13
CA SER A 976 2.79 7.00 7.86
C SER A 976 3.04 8.29 7.09
N ASP A 977 3.72 9.27 7.69
CA ASP A 977 4.11 10.51 7.01
C ASP A 977 5.23 10.24 5.99
N PRO A 978 5.31 11.01 4.88
CA PRO A 978 6.45 10.92 3.98
C PRO A 978 7.74 11.44 4.66
N CYS A 979 8.89 10.89 4.26
CA CYS A 979 10.19 11.49 4.55
C CYS A 979 10.39 12.81 3.77
N PRO A 980 11.27 13.72 4.23
CA PRO A 980 11.59 14.96 3.52
C PRO A 980 11.92 14.75 2.03
N ASP A 981 12.76 13.76 1.73
CA ASP A 981 13.25 13.49 0.38
C ASP A 981 12.39 12.45 -0.39
N TYR A 982 11.12 12.29 -0.01
CA TYR A 982 10.21 11.26 -0.55
C TYR A 982 10.18 11.20 -2.08
N VAL A 983 10.20 12.35 -2.75
CA VAL A 983 10.15 12.44 -4.21
C VAL A 983 11.45 11.97 -4.86
N GLU A 984 12.60 12.30 -4.27
CA GLU A 984 13.91 11.87 -4.78
C GLU A 984 14.15 10.37 -4.52
N LEU A 985 13.73 9.86 -3.37
CA LEU A 985 13.71 8.42 -3.07
C LEU A 985 12.73 7.66 -3.98
N LEU A 986 11.57 8.23 -4.29
CA LEU A 986 10.63 7.65 -5.25
C LEU A 986 11.21 7.62 -6.68
N GLU A 987 11.89 8.68 -7.13
CA GLU A 987 12.56 8.70 -8.44
C GLU A 987 13.66 7.63 -8.53
N GLY A 988 14.54 7.52 -7.52
CA GLY A 988 15.62 6.53 -7.51
C GLY A 988 15.10 5.09 -7.44
N GLY A 989 14.11 4.82 -6.58
CA GLY A 989 13.45 3.51 -6.50
C GLY A 989 12.70 3.14 -7.78
N THR A 990 12.05 4.10 -8.44
CA THR A 990 11.40 3.90 -9.75
C THR A 990 12.42 3.62 -10.85
N ALA A 991 13.58 4.28 -10.84
CA ALA A 991 14.68 3.99 -11.76
C ALA A 991 15.21 2.56 -11.60
N MET A 992 15.34 2.07 -10.35
CA MET A 992 15.67 0.66 -10.07
C MET A 992 14.59 -0.30 -10.59
N ALA A 993 13.32 -0.03 -10.28
CA ALA A 993 12.19 -0.88 -10.69
C ALA A 993 12.07 -1.01 -12.21
N LYS A 994 12.29 0.08 -12.95
CA LYS A 994 12.32 0.08 -14.42
C LYS A 994 13.44 -0.83 -14.95
N ALA A 995 14.66 -0.72 -14.40
CA ALA A 995 15.79 -1.54 -14.86
C ALA A 995 15.60 -3.05 -14.56
N ILE A 996 15.01 -3.39 -13.42
CA ILE A 996 14.62 -4.77 -13.08
C ILE A 996 13.60 -5.29 -14.11
N TYR A 997 12.52 -4.53 -14.35
CA TYR A 997 11.47 -4.89 -15.31
C TYR A 997 12.01 -5.05 -16.75
N THR A 998 12.86 -4.12 -17.22
CA THR A 998 13.51 -4.22 -18.53
C THR A 998 14.47 -5.42 -18.64
N THR A 999 14.97 -5.96 -17.52
CA THR A 999 15.87 -7.12 -17.54
C THR A 999 15.15 -8.44 -17.83
N ASN A 1000 13.96 -8.66 -17.25
CA ASN A 1000 13.25 -9.95 -17.36
C ASN A 1000 11.73 -9.92 -17.12
N GLY A 1001 11.12 -8.73 -17.02
CA GLY A 1001 9.69 -8.54 -16.79
C GLY A 1001 9.22 -8.63 -15.33
N HIS A 1002 10.11 -8.78 -14.34
CA HIS A 1002 9.68 -8.78 -12.93
C HIS A 1002 9.31 -7.37 -12.44
N THR A 1003 8.11 -7.24 -11.89
CA THR A 1003 7.58 -5.97 -11.38
C THR A 1003 7.79 -5.86 -9.87
N TYR A 1004 8.66 -4.94 -9.47
CA TYR A 1004 8.87 -4.55 -8.08
C TYR A 1004 8.05 -3.29 -7.75
N LYS A 1005 7.32 -3.28 -6.63
CA LYS A 1005 6.64 -2.05 -6.15
C LYS A 1005 7.65 -1.04 -5.60
N VAL A 1006 7.32 0.25 -5.60
CA VAL A 1006 8.14 1.32 -5.00
C VAL A 1006 7.29 2.18 -4.05
N GLY A 1007 7.82 2.54 -2.88
CA GLY A 1007 7.13 3.41 -1.92
C GLY A 1007 7.76 3.43 -0.52
N SER A 1008 7.12 4.09 0.44
CA SER A 1008 7.58 4.02 1.83
C SER A 1008 7.33 2.64 2.44
N THR A 1009 8.17 2.24 3.40
CA THR A 1009 8.02 0.99 4.16
C THR A 1009 6.62 0.89 4.78
N LYS A 1010 6.11 1.98 5.37
CA LYS A 1010 4.79 1.95 6.00
C LYS A 1010 3.61 1.86 5.02
N ASP A 1011 3.73 2.42 3.81
CA ASP A 1011 2.65 2.34 2.81
C ASP A 1011 2.57 0.94 2.19
N LEU A 1012 3.71 0.34 1.82
CA LEU A 1012 3.73 -0.95 1.14
C LEU A 1012 3.59 -2.15 2.08
N MET A 1013 4.01 -2.02 3.35
CA MET A 1013 4.08 -3.13 4.31
C MET A 1013 3.24 -2.85 5.57
N TYR A 1014 3.88 -2.49 6.69
CA TYR A 1014 3.30 -2.31 8.02
C TYR A 1014 4.19 -1.34 8.83
N TYR A 1015 3.81 -0.99 10.07
CA TYR A 1015 4.71 -0.21 10.92
C TYR A 1015 5.97 -1.02 11.24
N ALA A 1016 7.14 -0.43 11.07
CA ALA A 1016 8.42 -1.06 11.36
C ALA A 1016 9.31 -0.05 12.10
N ALA A 1017 9.45 -0.26 13.41
CA ALA A 1017 10.22 0.60 14.31
C ALA A 1017 11.67 0.11 14.43
N GLY A 1018 12.66 1.01 14.50
CA GLY A 1018 14.06 0.64 14.71
C GLY A 1018 14.72 -0.07 13.51
N THR A 1019 14.38 0.31 12.28
CA THR A 1019 14.92 -0.30 11.05
C THR A 1019 16.28 0.24 10.65
N SER A 1020 17.04 -0.56 9.88
CA SER A 1020 18.35 -0.19 9.33
C SER A 1020 18.27 1.05 8.41
N ILE A 1021 17.25 1.12 7.55
CA ILE A 1021 17.07 2.20 6.57
C ILE A 1021 16.59 3.51 7.18
N ASP A 1022 15.70 3.47 8.18
CA ASP A 1022 15.27 4.68 8.89
C ASP A 1022 16.45 5.31 9.65
N TRP A 1023 17.31 4.48 10.25
CA TRP A 1023 18.54 4.95 10.93
C TRP A 1023 19.63 5.43 9.96
N SER A 1024 19.88 4.74 8.85
CA SER A 1024 20.93 5.15 7.91
C SER A 1024 20.60 6.48 7.23
N TYR A 1025 19.33 6.69 6.89
CA TYR A 1025 18.81 7.97 6.43
C TYR A 1025 18.86 9.05 7.53
N ALA A 1026 18.17 8.85 8.66
CA ALA A 1026 17.96 9.93 9.65
C ALA A 1026 19.16 10.28 10.52
N VAL A 1027 20.07 9.34 10.78
CA VAL A 1027 21.15 9.51 11.78
C VAL A 1027 22.52 9.62 11.11
N ASN A 1028 22.70 9.05 9.92
CA ASN A 1028 23.96 9.15 9.16
C ASN A 1028 23.83 10.05 7.91
N ASN A 1029 22.65 10.62 7.65
CA ASN A 1029 22.36 11.49 6.52
C ASN A 1029 22.71 10.86 5.16
N ILE A 1030 22.45 9.56 5.01
CA ILE A 1030 22.65 8.84 3.74
C ILE A 1030 21.36 9.04 2.92
N PRO A 1031 21.38 9.84 1.83
CA PRO A 1031 20.14 10.26 1.16
C PRO A 1031 19.43 9.13 0.42
N TYR A 1032 20.17 8.18 -0.16
CA TYR A 1032 19.62 7.09 -0.96
C TYR A 1032 19.61 5.77 -0.17
N SER A 1033 18.78 5.72 0.87
CA SER A 1033 18.60 4.53 1.73
C SER A 1033 17.40 3.70 1.32
N TYR A 1034 17.65 2.47 0.86
CA TYR A 1034 16.62 1.52 0.44
C TYR A 1034 16.78 0.14 1.10
N MET A 1035 15.65 -0.49 1.36
CA MET A 1035 15.52 -1.90 1.68
C MET A 1035 14.86 -2.58 0.48
N VAL A 1036 15.47 -3.65 -0.03
CA VAL A 1036 15.00 -4.35 -1.23
C VAL A 1036 14.56 -5.75 -0.86
N GLU A 1037 13.25 -5.97 -0.90
CA GLU A 1037 12.61 -7.25 -0.65
C GLU A 1037 12.59 -8.07 -1.95
N LEU A 1038 13.51 -9.02 -2.06
CA LEU A 1038 13.76 -9.82 -3.26
C LEU A 1038 12.63 -10.83 -3.56
N ARG A 1039 12.87 -11.66 -4.58
CA ARG A 1039 12.01 -12.79 -4.95
C ARG A 1039 11.81 -13.80 -3.79
N SER A 1040 10.72 -14.58 -3.78
CA SER A 1040 9.63 -14.66 -4.76
C SER A 1040 8.25 -14.64 -4.09
N LYS A 1041 7.25 -14.11 -4.81
CA LYS A 1041 5.83 -14.25 -4.45
C LYS A 1041 5.36 -15.71 -4.49
N THR A 1042 6.04 -16.61 -5.20
CA THR A 1042 5.67 -18.04 -5.31
C THR A 1042 6.27 -18.90 -4.21
N HIS A 1043 7.60 -18.97 -4.13
CA HIS A 1043 8.33 -19.89 -3.24
C HIS A 1043 8.66 -19.29 -1.86
N ARG A 1044 8.29 -18.01 -1.61
CA ARG A 1044 8.53 -17.29 -0.37
C ARG A 1044 10.05 -17.32 -0.02
N PHE A 1045 10.44 -17.69 1.21
CA PHE A 1045 11.87 -17.81 1.62
C PHE A 1045 12.65 -18.97 0.97
N LEU A 1046 11.97 -19.90 0.28
CA LEU A 1046 12.54 -21.14 -0.26
C LEU A 1046 12.69 -21.04 -1.78
N LEU A 1047 13.16 -19.89 -2.26
CA LEU A 1047 13.42 -19.61 -3.67
C LEU A 1047 14.38 -20.67 -4.27
N PRO A 1048 13.98 -21.40 -5.33
CA PRO A 1048 14.84 -22.41 -5.93
C PRO A 1048 16.17 -21.82 -6.38
N LYS A 1049 17.26 -22.55 -6.14
CA LYS A 1049 18.61 -22.16 -6.54
C LYS A 1049 18.75 -21.88 -8.04
N GLU A 1050 17.88 -22.47 -8.86
CA GLU A 1050 17.78 -22.22 -10.30
C GLU A 1050 17.39 -20.76 -10.63
N GLU A 1051 16.76 -20.02 -9.71
CA GLU A 1051 16.40 -18.60 -9.87
C GLU A 1051 17.48 -17.63 -9.37
N ILE A 1052 18.55 -18.09 -8.69
CA ILE A 1052 19.57 -17.21 -8.07
C ILE A 1052 20.18 -16.26 -9.11
N VAL A 1053 20.69 -16.78 -10.23
CA VAL A 1053 21.34 -15.95 -11.25
C VAL A 1053 20.37 -14.95 -11.87
N SER A 1054 19.12 -15.34 -12.16
CA SER A 1054 18.11 -14.43 -12.71
C SER A 1054 17.78 -13.29 -11.75
N THR A 1055 17.64 -13.61 -10.45
CA THR A 1055 17.40 -12.62 -9.38
C THR A 1055 18.62 -11.72 -9.16
N ALA A 1056 19.84 -12.25 -9.31
CA ALA A 1056 21.05 -11.47 -9.14
C ALA A 1056 21.31 -10.52 -10.32
N THR A 1057 21.01 -10.95 -11.55
CA THR A 1057 21.13 -10.10 -12.75
C THR A 1057 20.10 -8.96 -12.77
N GLU A 1058 18.84 -9.21 -12.41
CA GLU A 1058 17.81 -8.16 -12.39
C GLU A 1058 18.16 -7.05 -11.38
N ILE A 1059 18.65 -7.45 -10.20
CA ILE A 1059 19.03 -6.52 -9.13
C ILE A 1059 20.35 -5.83 -9.43
N LEU A 1060 21.34 -6.49 -10.05
CA LEU A 1060 22.56 -5.83 -10.53
C LEU A 1060 22.23 -4.64 -11.44
N ASN A 1061 21.34 -4.85 -12.41
CA ASN A 1061 20.90 -3.81 -13.32
C ASN A 1061 20.13 -2.70 -12.59
N GLY A 1062 19.31 -3.06 -11.59
CA GLY A 1062 18.68 -2.09 -10.68
C GLY A 1062 19.69 -1.24 -9.90
N VAL A 1063 20.70 -1.85 -9.29
CA VAL A 1063 21.75 -1.17 -8.51
C VAL A 1063 22.62 -0.27 -9.39
N PHE A 1064 23.05 -0.75 -10.57
CA PHE A 1064 23.78 0.08 -11.54
C PHE A 1064 22.93 1.26 -12.01
N ARG A 1065 21.63 1.06 -12.25
CA ARG A 1065 20.72 2.16 -12.60
C ARG A 1065 20.51 3.17 -11.46
N LEU A 1066 20.58 2.74 -10.20
CA LEU A 1066 20.61 3.66 -9.06
C LEU A 1066 21.91 4.48 -9.05
N MET A 1067 23.09 3.88 -9.25
CA MET A 1067 24.35 4.64 -9.29
C MET A 1067 24.32 5.71 -10.39
N ASP A 1068 23.82 5.34 -11.57
CA ASP A 1068 23.58 6.24 -12.69
C ASP A 1068 22.65 7.41 -12.36
N PHE A 1069 21.63 7.18 -11.52
CA PHE A 1069 20.71 8.23 -11.07
C PHE A 1069 21.37 9.17 -10.06
N VAL A 1070 22.04 8.60 -9.05
CA VAL A 1070 22.73 9.31 -7.96
C VAL A 1070 23.77 10.29 -8.52
N ASP A 1071 24.63 9.85 -9.43
CA ASP A 1071 25.69 10.69 -9.97
C ASP A 1071 25.16 11.82 -10.86
N ARG A 1072 24.09 11.59 -11.63
CA ARG A 1072 23.41 12.65 -12.41
C ARG A 1072 22.84 13.74 -11.51
N ARG A 1073 22.37 13.41 -10.31
CA ARG A 1073 21.90 14.39 -9.31
C ARG A 1073 23.05 15.11 -8.61
N CYS A 1074 24.13 14.40 -8.29
CA CYS A 1074 25.34 15.02 -7.72
C CYS A 1074 26.00 16.00 -8.71
N ALA A 1075 25.98 15.69 -10.02
CA ALA A 1075 26.44 16.61 -11.06
C ALA A 1075 25.54 17.86 -11.20
N GLY A 1076 24.22 17.68 -11.24
CA GLY A 1076 23.26 18.79 -11.36
C GLY A 1076 23.25 19.75 -10.17
N THR A 1077 23.62 19.28 -8.97
CA THR A 1077 23.59 20.08 -7.73
C THR A 1077 24.80 21.01 -7.53
N GLN A 1078 25.81 21.01 -8.42
CA GLN A 1078 26.90 21.98 -8.37
C GLN A 1078 26.46 23.45 -8.56
N ALA A 1079 25.23 23.68 -9.08
CA ALA A 1079 24.62 25.01 -9.14
C ALA A 1079 24.05 25.51 -7.79
N CYS A 1080 23.85 24.63 -6.80
CA CYS A 1080 23.12 24.92 -5.55
C CYS A 1080 23.93 24.56 -4.30
N ALA A 1081 25.16 25.07 -4.19
CA ALA A 1081 25.94 25.00 -2.95
C ALA A 1081 25.34 25.96 -1.89
N CYS A 1082 24.45 25.45 -1.04
CA CYS A 1082 23.90 26.22 0.07
C CYS A 1082 24.98 26.42 1.18
N PRO A 1083 25.25 27.65 1.65
CA PRO A 1083 26.39 27.92 2.53
C PRO A 1083 26.09 27.66 4.02
N LYS A 1084 26.66 26.56 4.54
CA LYS A 1084 26.86 26.23 5.97
C LYS A 1084 25.65 26.28 6.90
#